data_AF-A0A554X7S4-F1
#
_entry.id   AF-A0A554X7S4-F1
#
_cell.length_a   1.000
_cell.length_b   1.000
_cell.length_c   1.000
_cell.angle_alpha   90.00
_cell.angle_beta   90.00
_cell.angle_gamma   90.00
#
_symmetry.space_group_name_H-M   'P 1'
#
loop_
_entity.id
_entity.type
_entity.pdbx_description
1 polymer ?
#
loop_
_entity_poly.entity_id
_entity_poly.type
_entity_poly.pdbx_seq_one_letter_code
_entity_poly.pdbx_strand_id
1 'polypeptide(L)'
;MERVLKLPSASSDHAVTPPPAVQQQGVRARLWVPADMLFVRESAQAYAWLWLLRADGALRVWRLPRASLGEDERLVELAWRADDDPVNDTWRLPLAPVVPVPRWSVSWGHPMARAAQAFAAALDGAVLDTLGGLEQGGAYFGCAENYSRLAVLSPTVRAHRLQALALFPPLVAPLLLLCPERAEVLDPPSADDPPPGWHASPEVLDAIDRGRDLVGALARYWGVTRGVVRLPLMRQPWRTLPIPRKWLWLLDALPAHARPRTEADWQAWESHLRAVPVRWRSRSDADWVARGLGPDPAALWGALQQRWPHLGLALRDAWDFLRAAHAHAVQRGGVSVLPDAGELGLAWMARWGLRRLLAASQRWHETPVVDRFQPLPRPADETASLAAVEPVIGHWRSALGEAEELTTADALRAEGEAMRHCAADYWSDCAWEGMRFFRLQATNGERATASFELDADAEPPLYEWHDCRGPRNAPACDTIQALAQQLEEALNAEATMAVRRRLAQAVRAQRSQSRALVPQPTPDPIRPLDRQSEQELQGALAFWSAHAPAGPGLGRRLRTAVAGLLYRPGRYCLARLGVGDAVRLVREPDNPHDPLAVRIDWGDVTLGYIPRRVNRDVAAALDAGVPLRAWVDDVDPSLPAHEHVAIVVAWPESTAREGASSRVTVHAPAGRTAPSPVVPNSP
;
A
#
# COMPACT_ATOMS: atom_id res chain seq x y z
N MET A 1 15.15 57.26 55.76
CA MET A 1 16.20 57.46 54.75
C MET A 1 15.91 56.51 53.60
N GLU A 2 14.88 56.83 52.81
CA GLU A 2 14.51 56.08 51.61
C GLU A 2 15.04 56.85 50.40
N ARG A 3 15.92 56.21 49.62
CA ARG A 3 16.40 56.74 48.36
C ARG A 3 15.48 56.27 47.24
N VAL A 4 14.82 57.25 46.65
CA VAL A 4 14.09 57.19 45.38
C VAL A 4 15.01 56.67 44.27
N LEU A 5 14.66 55.52 43.69
CA LEU A 5 15.19 55.04 42.41
C LEU A 5 14.18 55.43 41.32
N LYS A 6 14.56 56.38 40.47
CA LYS A 6 13.85 56.69 39.21
C LYS A 6 14.09 55.55 38.23
N LEU A 7 13.03 54.83 37.87
CA LEU A 7 13.00 53.93 36.72
C LEU A 7 12.80 54.73 35.43
N PRO A 8 13.47 54.38 34.32
CA PRO A 8 13.23 55.00 33.02
C PRO A 8 11.85 54.61 32.48
N SER A 9 11.25 55.53 31.72
CA SER A 9 10.00 55.35 30.99
C SER A 9 10.07 54.15 30.06
N ALA A 10 9.41 53.06 30.44
CA ALA A 10 9.10 51.96 29.53
C ALA A 10 8.16 52.50 28.46
N SER A 11 8.60 52.47 27.20
CA SER A 11 7.71 52.69 26.07
C SER A 11 6.60 51.65 26.12
N SER A 12 5.38 52.15 26.24
CA SER A 12 4.15 51.41 26.15
C SER A 12 3.95 50.89 24.71
N ASP A 13 4.49 49.72 24.40
CA ASP A 13 4.03 48.94 23.24
C ASP A 13 2.72 48.23 23.62
N HIS A 14 1.66 49.03 23.52
CA HIS A 14 0.29 48.57 23.45
C HIS A 14 0.08 47.68 22.22
N ALA A 15 -0.91 46.80 22.32
CA ALA A 15 -1.39 45.93 21.24
C ALA A 15 -1.39 46.65 19.88
N VAL A 16 -0.45 46.28 19.01
CA VAL A 16 -0.34 46.87 17.68
C VAL A 16 -1.32 46.16 16.76
N THR A 17 -2.48 46.81 16.59
CA THR A 17 -3.21 46.73 15.32
C THR A 17 -2.21 47.18 14.24
N PRO A 18 -2.03 46.44 13.13
CA PRO A 18 -0.99 46.78 12.15
C PRO A 18 -1.16 48.24 11.69
N PRO A 19 -0.06 48.99 11.50
CA PRO A 19 -0.14 50.37 11.05
C PRO A 19 -0.94 50.44 9.73
N PRO A 20 -1.78 51.47 9.52
CA PRO A 20 -2.69 51.58 8.38
C PRO A 20 -2.00 51.47 7.00
N ALA A 21 -0.68 51.69 6.93
CA ALA A 21 0.11 51.52 5.70
C ALA A 21 0.22 50.04 5.24
N VAL A 22 0.25 49.05 6.14
CA VAL A 22 0.34 47.62 5.77
C VAL A 22 -0.99 47.09 5.23
N GLN A 23 -2.11 47.65 5.69
CA GLN A 23 -3.45 47.32 5.16
C GLN A 23 -3.66 47.80 3.71
N GLN A 24 -2.84 48.74 3.21
CA GLN A 24 -3.03 49.34 1.88
C GLN A 24 -2.45 48.54 0.70
N GLN A 25 -1.75 47.42 0.94
CA GLN A 25 -1.10 46.63 -0.13
C GLN A 25 -1.43 45.12 -0.09
N GLY A 26 -2.60 44.76 0.44
CA GLY A 26 -3.12 43.39 0.34
C GLY A 26 -2.63 42.41 1.42
N VAL A 27 -2.04 42.90 2.52
CA VAL A 27 -1.69 42.11 3.72
C VAL A 27 -2.63 42.49 4.87
N ARG A 28 -3.29 41.49 5.45
CA ARG A 28 -4.26 41.65 6.56
C ARG A 28 -3.59 41.56 7.93
N ALA A 29 -2.72 40.58 8.11
CA ALA A 29 -2.00 40.35 9.37
C ALA A 29 -0.67 39.66 9.10
N ARG A 30 0.27 39.79 10.04
CA ARG A 30 1.58 39.12 9.98
C ARG A 30 2.06 38.75 11.38
N LEU A 31 2.89 37.72 11.46
CA LEU A 31 3.51 37.27 12.70
C LEU A 31 4.93 36.76 12.41
N TRP A 32 5.91 37.47 12.94
CA TRP A 32 7.30 37.06 12.94
C TRP A 32 7.58 36.19 14.16
N VAL A 33 8.23 35.04 13.96
CA VAL A 33 8.62 34.12 15.04
C VAL A 33 10.11 33.79 14.93
N PRO A 34 10.91 34.14 15.94
CA PRO A 34 12.32 33.76 15.97
C PRO A 34 12.49 32.28 16.32
N ALA A 35 13.62 31.69 15.90
CA ALA A 35 13.92 30.26 16.01
C ALA A 35 13.82 29.69 17.44
N ASP A 36 14.31 30.45 18.42
CA ASP A 36 14.36 30.09 19.83
C ASP A 36 12.97 29.87 20.46
N MET A 37 11.92 30.47 19.87
CA MET A 37 10.53 30.29 20.29
C MET A 37 9.91 28.99 19.78
N LEU A 38 10.48 28.35 18.76
CA LEU A 38 9.97 27.13 18.12
C LEU A 38 10.88 25.91 18.34
N PHE A 39 12.20 26.13 18.38
CA PHE A 39 13.20 25.07 18.35
C PHE A 39 14.25 25.19 19.46
N VAL A 40 14.83 24.05 19.82
CA VAL A 40 16.05 23.98 20.66
C VAL A 40 17.31 23.86 19.79
N ARG A 41 17.22 23.19 18.64
CA ARG A 41 18.36 22.85 17.79
C ARG A 41 19.08 24.11 17.28
N GLU A 42 20.41 24.09 17.35
CA GLU A 42 21.26 25.20 16.90
C GLU A 42 21.14 25.46 15.40
N SER A 43 20.94 24.41 14.59
CA SER A 43 20.75 24.52 13.15
C SER A 43 19.56 25.40 12.74
N ALA A 44 18.54 25.51 13.59
CA ALA A 44 17.39 26.38 13.36
C ALA A 44 17.69 27.87 13.64
N GLN A 45 18.72 28.17 14.43
CA GLN A 45 19.02 29.53 14.91
C GLN A 45 19.53 30.48 13.82
N ALA A 46 19.89 29.95 12.65
CA ALA A 46 20.23 30.73 11.46
C ALA A 46 18.99 31.31 10.74
N TYR A 47 17.78 30.94 11.16
CA TYR A 47 16.53 31.25 10.45
C TYR A 47 15.51 31.99 11.33
N ALA A 48 14.51 32.55 10.65
CA ALA A 48 13.30 33.12 11.22
C ALA A 48 12.08 32.61 10.43
N TRP A 49 10.91 32.60 11.08
CA TRP A 49 9.66 32.19 10.45
C TRP A 49 8.69 33.36 10.38
N LEU A 50 7.95 33.43 9.28
CA LEU A 50 6.95 34.45 9.03
C LEU A 50 5.62 33.79 8.66
N TRP A 51 4.57 34.08 9.44
CA TRP A 51 3.19 33.86 9.07
C TRP A 51 2.61 35.13 8.48
N LEU A 52 1.99 35.02 7.32
CA LEU A 52 1.50 36.15 6.56
C LEU A 52 0.08 35.88 6.04
N LEU A 53 -0.88 36.63 6.57
CA LEU A 53 -2.27 36.56 6.16
C LEU A 53 -2.57 37.69 5.17
N ARG A 54 -2.99 37.32 3.96
CA ARG A 54 -3.37 38.24 2.89
C ARG A 54 -4.77 38.81 3.10
N ALA A 55 -5.06 39.90 2.39
CA ALA A 55 -6.35 40.57 2.38
C ALA A 55 -7.48 39.67 1.85
N ASP A 56 -7.18 38.77 0.91
CA ASP A 56 -8.11 37.76 0.40
C ASP A 56 -8.30 36.55 1.34
N GLY A 57 -7.58 36.50 2.46
CA GLY A 57 -7.67 35.44 3.46
C GLY A 57 -6.67 34.30 3.25
N ALA A 58 -5.85 34.30 2.19
CA ALA A 58 -4.80 33.30 2.04
C ALA A 58 -3.71 33.46 3.11
N LEU A 59 -3.27 32.34 3.68
CA LEU A 59 -2.16 32.25 4.60
C LEU A 59 -0.91 31.73 3.88
N ARG A 60 0.21 32.40 4.11
CA ARG A 60 1.53 31.98 3.65
C ARG A 60 2.46 31.89 4.84
N VAL A 61 3.23 30.81 4.91
CA VAL A 61 4.24 30.61 5.93
C VAL A 61 5.58 30.45 5.24
N TRP A 62 6.58 31.13 5.77
CA TRP A 62 7.91 31.20 5.19
C TRP A 62 8.97 30.93 6.26
N ARG A 63 10.03 30.22 5.88
CA ARG A 63 11.33 30.22 6.56
C ARG A 63 12.26 31.17 5.80
N LEU A 64 12.92 32.07 6.51
CA LEU A 64 13.86 33.04 5.97
C LEU A 64 15.16 33.05 6.77
N PRO A 65 16.27 33.60 6.24
CA PRO A 65 17.44 33.90 7.04
C PRO A 65 17.09 34.78 8.24
N ARG A 66 17.75 34.57 9.38
CA ARG A 66 17.48 35.32 10.62
C ARG A 66 17.64 36.84 10.48
N ALA A 67 18.49 37.30 9.56
CA ALA A 67 18.66 38.71 9.26
C ALA A 67 17.36 39.38 8.79
N SER A 68 16.44 38.62 8.18
CA SER A 68 15.15 39.14 7.71
C SER A 68 14.08 39.30 8.79
N LEU A 69 14.38 38.96 10.05
CA LEU A 69 13.41 39.08 11.13
C LEU A 69 12.98 40.54 11.32
N GLY A 70 11.72 40.84 11.02
CA GLY A 70 11.15 42.19 11.13
C GLY A 70 11.30 43.06 9.88
N GLU A 71 11.80 42.52 8.76
CA GLU A 71 11.89 43.23 7.48
C GLU A 71 10.52 43.34 6.80
N ASP A 72 9.73 44.31 7.24
CA ASP A 72 8.36 44.47 6.78
C ASP A 72 8.23 44.98 5.32
N GLU A 73 9.31 45.51 4.77
CA GLU A 73 9.39 45.98 3.38
C GLU A 73 9.17 44.84 2.37
N ARG A 74 9.48 43.59 2.77
CA ARG A 74 9.37 42.40 1.91
C ARG A 74 8.02 41.69 2.00
N LEU A 75 7.09 42.14 2.85
CA LEU A 75 5.83 41.42 3.08
C LEU A 75 4.98 41.33 1.82
N VAL A 76 4.94 42.39 1.00
CA VAL A 76 4.14 42.41 -0.22
C VAL A 76 4.75 41.50 -1.29
N GLU A 77 6.08 41.50 -1.42
CA GLU A 77 6.80 40.54 -2.27
C GLU A 77 6.43 39.11 -1.87
N LEU A 78 6.61 38.75 -0.59
CA LEU A 78 6.38 37.40 -0.05
C LEU A 78 4.90 36.98 -0.04
N ALA A 79 3.96 37.93 0.00
CA ALA A 79 2.52 37.64 -0.09
C ALA A 79 2.10 37.10 -1.46
N TRP A 80 2.75 37.58 -2.52
CA TRP A 80 2.35 37.31 -3.91
C TRP A 80 3.35 36.44 -4.68
N ARG A 81 4.49 36.12 -4.07
CA ARG A 81 5.51 35.24 -4.65
C ARG A 81 4.94 33.86 -4.99
N ALA A 82 5.29 33.38 -6.17
CA ALA A 82 4.99 32.02 -6.63
C ALA A 82 5.86 30.98 -5.92
N ASP A 83 5.47 29.71 -6.02
CA ASP A 83 6.08 28.59 -5.28
C ASP A 83 7.43 28.11 -5.85
N ASP A 84 7.89 28.71 -6.95
CA ASP A 84 9.05 28.23 -7.71
C ASP A 84 10.38 28.65 -7.07
N ASP A 85 11.19 27.62 -6.79
CA ASP A 85 12.59 27.52 -6.33
C ASP A 85 13.07 28.50 -5.22
N PRO A 86 13.78 28.01 -4.18
CA PRO A 86 14.26 28.85 -3.10
C PRO A 86 15.30 29.83 -3.63
N VAL A 87 15.06 31.12 -3.41
CA VAL A 87 16.07 32.15 -3.62
C VAL A 87 16.57 32.59 -2.25
N ASN A 88 17.88 32.54 -2.03
CA ASN A 88 18.53 33.01 -0.80
C ASN A 88 17.98 32.35 0.48
N ASP A 89 17.95 31.02 0.54
CA ASP A 89 17.49 30.25 1.71
C ASP A 89 16.08 30.61 2.23
N THR A 90 15.24 31.16 1.35
CA THR A 90 13.85 31.49 1.64
C THR A 90 12.94 30.39 1.11
N TRP A 91 12.18 29.76 2.01
CA TRP A 91 11.37 28.59 1.71
C TRP A 91 9.93 28.79 2.13
N ARG A 92 8.99 28.47 1.24
CA ARG A 92 7.57 28.40 1.60
C ARG A 92 7.29 27.09 2.32
N LEU A 93 6.53 27.17 3.41
CA LEU A 93 6.15 26.03 4.24
C LEU A 93 4.63 25.81 4.17
N PRO A 94 4.10 25.17 3.11
CA PRO A 94 2.65 24.97 2.94
C PRO A 94 2.03 24.11 4.05
N LEU A 95 2.81 23.18 4.60
CA LEU A 95 2.36 22.28 5.65
C LEU A 95 2.44 22.89 7.04
N ALA A 96 3.08 24.05 7.24
CA ALA A 96 3.22 24.70 8.54
C ALA A 96 1.87 24.91 9.26
N PRO A 97 1.83 24.90 10.61
CA PRO A 97 0.59 25.15 11.34
C PRO A 97 0.00 26.50 11.01
N VAL A 98 -1.32 26.59 11.01
CA VAL A 98 -2.04 27.84 10.74
C VAL A 98 -1.62 28.94 11.72
N VAL A 99 -1.39 28.56 12.98
CA VAL A 99 -0.83 29.44 14.03
C VAL A 99 0.34 28.70 14.68
N PRO A 100 1.51 29.34 14.86
CA PRO A 100 2.63 28.72 15.53
C PRO A 100 2.29 28.43 16.99
N VAL A 101 2.71 27.26 17.49
CA VAL A 101 2.61 26.90 18.91
C VAL A 101 4.00 27.12 19.52
N PRO A 102 4.22 28.21 20.29
CA PRO A 102 5.52 28.46 20.91
C PRO A 102 5.84 27.37 21.93
N ARG A 103 7.13 27.21 22.24
CA ARG A 103 7.59 26.28 23.28
C ARG A 103 6.90 26.55 24.62
N TRP A 104 6.71 25.50 25.41
CA TRP A 104 6.05 25.56 26.74
C TRP A 104 6.68 26.54 27.73
N SER A 105 7.94 26.93 27.51
CA SER A 105 8.65 27.97 28.28
C SER A 105 8.09 29.39 28.04
N VAL A 106 7.23 29.58 27.03
CA VAL A 106 6.54 30.84 26.73
C VAL A 106 5.23 30.87 27.50
N SER A 107 5.17 31.67 28.57
CA SER A 107 3.94 31.81 29.36
C SER A 107 2.83 32.53 28.57
N TRP A 108 1.57 32.33 28.99
CA TRP A 108 0.39 32.92 28.33
C TRP A 108 0.46 34.45 28.17
N GLY A 109 1.08 35.15 29.13
CA GLY A 109 1.24 36.61 29.10
C GLY A 109 2.42 37.11 28.25
N HIS A 110 3.27 36.21 27.76
CA HIS A 110 4.46 36.58 26.99
C HIS A 110 4.10 37.34 25.71
N PRO A 111 4.87 38.36 25.28
CA PRO A 111 4.60 39.12 24.07
C PRO A 111 4.37 38.26 22.82
N MET A 112 5.17 37.20 22.63
CA MET A 112 4.98 36.25 21.53
C MET A 112 3.62 35.52 21.58
N ALA A 113 3.19 35.06 22.75
CA ALA A 113 1.89 34.41 22.90
C ALA A 113 0.74 35.38 22.58
N ARG A 114 0.85 36.64 23.04
CA ARG A 114 -0.12 37.71 22.72
C ARG A 114 -0.14 38.04 21.23
N ALA A 115 1.03 38.09 20.58
CA ALA A 115 1.13 38.32 19.14
C ALA A 115 0.51 37.17 18.33
N ALA A 116 0.77 35.91 18.74
CA ALA A 116 0.14 34.75 18.14
C ALA A 116 -1.39 34.75 18.31
N GLN A 117 -1.90 35.14 19.48
CA GLN A 117 -3.34 35.29 19.72
C GLN A 117 -3.96 36.40 18.86
N ALA A 118 -3.31 37.56 18.76
CA ALA A 118 -3.77 38.66 17.92
C ALA A 118 -3.79 38.27 16.43
N PHE A 119 -2.76 37.53 15.98
CA PHE A 119 -2.73 36.96 14.63
C PHE A 119 -3.87 35.95 14.42
N ALA A 120 -4.07 35.04 15.38
CA ALA A 120 -5.15 34.06 15.33
C ALA A 120 -6.54 34.70 15.24
N ALA A 121 -6.76 35.82 15.93
CA ALA A 121 -8.01 36.58 15.88
C ALA A 121 -8.31 37.21 14.50
N ALA A 122 -7.31 37.35 13.63
CA ALA A 122 -7.50 37.86 12.27
C ALA A 122 -7.90 36.76 11.25
N LEU A 123 -7.82 35.49 11.65
CA LEU A 123 -8.16 34.33 10.83
C LEU A 123 -9.68 34.06 10.81
N ASP A 124 -10.13 33.30 9.81
CA ASP A 124 -11.50 32.82 9.74
C ASP A 124 -11.72 31.68 10.75
N GLY A 125 -12.46 31.98 11.82
CA GLY A 125 -12.74 31.03 12.90
C GLY A 125 -13.50 29.79 12.43
N ALA A 126 -14.42 29.91 11.47
CA ALA A 126 -15.18 28.75 10.98
C ALA A 126 -14.30 27.77 10.21
N VAL A 127 -13.30 28.28 9.48
CA VAL A 127 -12.28 27.43 8.83
C VAL A 127 -11.42 26.74 9.88
N LEU A 128 -10.95 27.47 10.90
CA LEU A 128 -10.15 26.91 12.00
C LEU A 128 -10.90 25.80 12.74
N ASP A 129 -12.14 26.05 13.13
CA ASP A 129 -12.98 25.09 13.86
C ASP A 129 -13.24 23.84 13.02
N THR A 130 -13.47 24.00 11.72
CA THR A 130 -13.67 22.87 10.81
C THR A 130 -12.40 22.03 10.70
N LEU A 131 -11.24 22.64 10.45
CA LEU A 131 -9.97 21.92 10.34
C LEU A 131 -9.61 21.22 11.66
N GLY A 132 -9.74 21.91 12.79
CA GLY A 132 -9.48 21.33 14.12
C GLY A 132 -10.45 20.19 14.47
N GLY A 133 -11.71 20.28 14.03
CA GLY A 133 -12.69 19.19 14.17
C GLY A 133 -12.29 17.92 13.41
N LEU A 134 -11.60 18.05 12.28
CA LEU A 134 -11.10 16.91 11.50
C LEU A 134 -9.89 16.23 12.17
N GLU A 135 -9.08 16.98 12.92
CA GLU A 135 -7.88 16.47 13.59
C GLU A 135 -8.16 15.54 14.77
N GLN A 136 -9.41 15.36 15.19
CA GLN A 136 -9.77 14.34 16.20
C GLN A 136 -9.42 12.91 15.74
N GLY A 137 -9.14 12.73 14.45
CA GLY A 137 -8.56 11.51 13.88
C GLY A 137 -7.01 11.40 14.00
N GLY A 138 -6.27 12.48 14.15
CA GLY A 138 -4.79 12.41 14.15
C GLY A 138 -4.13 12.52 12.77
N ALA A 139 -4.91 12.60 11.68
CA ALA A 139 -4.45 13.25 10.46
C ALA A 139 -4.32 14.77 10.71
N TYR A 140 -3.28 15.38 10.15
CA TYR A 140 -2.96 16.78 10.40
C TYR A 140 -3.56 17.69 9.31
N PHE A 141 -4.66 18.36 9.65
CA PHE A 141 -5.40 19.21 8.69
C PHE A 141 -5.19 20.70 8.90
N GLY A 142 -4.78 21.12 10.10
CA GLY A 142 -4.56 22.50 10.52
C GLY A 142 -3.26 23.11 9.98
N CYS A 143 -3.01 22.94 8.68
CA CYS A 143 -1.89 23.55 7.98
C CYS A 143 -2.29 24.81 7.19
N ALA A 144 -1.29 25.65 6.90
CA ALA A 144 -1.47 26.92 6.21
C ALA A 144 -2.10 26.77 4.82
N GLU A 145 -1.71 25.74 4.08
CA GLU A 145 -2.25 25.46 2.74
C GLU A 145 -3.73 25.05 2.79
N ASN A 146 -4.12 24.16 3.71
CA ASN A 146 -5.53 23.77 3.88
C ASN A 146 -6.41 24.94 4.32
N TYR A 147 -5.92 25.75 5.27
CA TYR A 147 -6.62 26.96 5.69
C TYR A 147 -6.82 27.91 4.50
N SER A 148 -5.76 28.18 3.74
CA SER A 148 -5.81 29.09 2.59
C SER A 148 -6.82 28.65 1.55
N ARG A 149 -6.86 27.35 1.23
CA ARG A 149 -7.78 26.76 0.24
C ARG A 149 -9.24 27.01 0.57
N LEU A 150 -9.58 27.09 1.86
CA LEU A 150 -10.94 27.33 2.33
C LEU A 150 -11.20 28.83 2.52
N ALA A 151 -10.25 29.55 3.10
CA ALA A 151 -10.42 30.96 3.48
C ALA A 151 -10.59 31.90 2.29
N VAL A 152 -9.90 31.65 1.16
CA VAL A 152 -9.95 32.51 -0.04
C VAL A 152 -11.27 32.43 -0.81
N LEU A 153 -12.09 31.42 -0.52
CA LEU A 153 -13.33 31.19 -1.25
C LEU A 153 -14.37 32.26 -0.93
N SER A 154 -15.27 32.51 -1.88
CA SER A 154 -16.44 33.36 -1.62
C SER A 154 -17.24 32.84 -0.41
N PRO A 155 -17.91 33.71 0.37
CA PRO A 155 -18.59 33.29 1.60
C PRO A 155 -19.55 32.11 1.43
N THR A 156 -20.31 32.10 0.33
CA THR A 156 -21.27 31.03 0.01
C THR A 156 -20.55 29.70 -0.30
N VAL A 157 -19.53 29.72 -1.16
CA VAL A 157 -18.77 28.52 -1.52
C VAL A 157 -18.01 27.99 -0.30
N ARG A 158 -17.42 28.89 0.50
CA ARG A 158 -16.76 28.54 1.76
C ARG A 158 -17.72 27.83 2.70
N ALA A 159 -18.91 28.40 2.95
CA ALA A 159 -19.92 27.79 3.80
C ALA A 159 -20.32 26.38 3.32
N HIS A 160 -20.55 26.19 2.01
CA HIS A 160 -20.86 24.88 1.45
C HIS A 160 -19.73 23.87 1.63
N ARG A 161 -18.47 24.26 1.41
CA ARG A 161 -17.32 23.36 1.59
C ARG A 161 -17.07 23.00 3.05
N LEU A 162 -17.19 23.96 3.97
CA LEU A 162 -17.09 23.69 5.42
C LEU A 162 -18.22 22.74 5.87
N GLN A 163 -19.44 22.96 5.39
CA GLN A 163 -20.57 22.07 5.67
C GLN A 163 -20.33 20.65 5.12
N ALA A 164 -19.80 20.54 3.89
CA ALA A 164 -19.50 19.24 3.28
C ALA A 164 -18.41 18.48 4.08
N LEU A 165 -17.36 19.18 4.53
CA LEU A 165 -16.31 18.61 5.40
C LEU A 165 -16.89 18.13 6.73
N ALA A 166 -17.80 18.89 7.34
CA ALA A 166 -18.44 18.49 8.59
C ALA A 166 -19.41 17.30 8.43
N LEU A 167 -20.13 17.22 7.30
CA LEU A 167 -21.13 16.17 7.07
C LEU A 167 -20.52 14.84 6.61
N PHE A 168 -19.46 14.89 5.80
CA PHE A 168 -18.81 13.70 5.24
C PHE A 168 -17.27 13.76 5.36
N PRO A 169 -16.70 13.93 6.56
CA PRO A 169 -15.25 14.11 6.75
C PRO A 169 -14.38 13.14 5.92
N PRO A 170 -14.54 11.81 6.03
CA PRO A 170 -13.68 10.86 5.33
C PRO A 170 -13.81 10.86 3.80
N LEU A 171 -14.96 11.28 3.25
CA LEU A 171 -15.22 11.23 1.81
C LEU A 171 -14.91 12.57 1.12
N VAL A 172 -14.91 13.67 1.87
CA VAL A 172 -14.73 15.03 1.35
C VAL A 172 -13.34 15.58 1.66
N ALA A 173 -12.77 15.29 2.85
CA ALA A 173 -11.45 15.80 3.22
C ALA A 173 -10.36 15.39 2.21
N PRO A 174 -10.28 14.13 1.74
CA PRO A 174 -9.30 13.75 0.71
C PRO A 174 -9.47 14.46 -0.64
N LEU A 175 -10.64 15.05 -0.91
CA LEU A 175 -10.92 15.77 -2.15
C LEU A 175 -10.57 17.26 -2.02
N LEU A 176 -10.80 17.85 -0.85
CA LEU A 176 -10.64 19.30 -0.64
C LEU A 176 -9.30 19.67 -0.01
N LEU A 177 -8.73 18.78 0.80
CA LEU A 177 -7.61 19.07 1.69
C LEU A 177 -6.41 18.18 1.37
N LEU A 178 -5.23 18.67 1.73
CA LEU A 178 -4.03 17.87 1.88
C LEU A 178 -4.15 17.04 3.16
N CYS A 179 -3.66 15.79 3.11
CA CYS A 179 -3.58 14.88 4.25
C CYS A 179 -2.10 14.57 4.57
N PRO A 180 -1.29 15.56 5.00
CA PRO A 180 0.13 15.34 5.28
C PRO A 180 0.32 14.42 6.49
N GLU A 181 1.35 13.58 6.43
CA GLU A 181 1.89 12.93 7.62
C GLU A 181 2.69 13.96 8.43
N ARG A 182 2.68 13.81 9.76
CA ARG A 182 3.10 14.87 10.70
C ARG A 182 4.60 15.21 10.69
N ALA A 183 5.42 14.46 9.97
CA ALA A 183 6.83 14.28 10.31
C ALA A 183 7.68 15.58 10.27
N GLU A 184 7.51 16.50 9.32
CA GLU A 184 8.43 17.66 9.21
C GLU A 184 7.72 18.95 8.75
N VAL A 185 6.73 19.38 9.52
CA VAL A 185 5.82 20.49 9.20
C VAL A 185 6.50 21.88 9.08
N LEU A 186 7.64 22.09 9.72
CA LEU A 186 8.35 23.39 9.77
C LEU A 186 9.74 23.38 9.11
N ASP A 187 10.10 22.25 8.50
CA ASP A 187 11.27 22.11 7.65
C ASP A 187 10.84 22.08 6.18
N PRO A 188 11.70 22.50 5.24
CA PRO A 188 11.40 22.38 3.83
C PRO A 188 11.29 20.90 3.44
N PRO A 189 10.39 20.54 2.51
CA PRO A 189 10.32 19.17 2.01
C PRO A 189 11.66 18.77 1.37
N SER A 190 12.02 17.49 1.49
CA SER A 190 13.19 16.96 0.78
C SER A 190 12.95 17.02 -0.74
N ALA A 191 14.01 17.14 -1.54
CA ALA A 191 13.90 17.15 -3.00
C ALA A 191 13.25 15.86 -3.56
N ASP A 192 13.26 14.79 -2.78
CA ASP A 192 12.71 13.48 -3.12
C ASP A 192 11.22 13.34 -2.78
N ASP A 193 10.63 14.26 -2.00
CA ASP A 193 9.27 14.15 -1.46
C ASP A 193 8.41 15.39 -1.76
N PRO A 194 7.96 15.57 -3.03
CA PRO A 194 7.13 16.70 -3.40
C PRO A 194 5.77 16.66 -2.69
N PRO A 195 5.16 17.82 -2.37
CA PRO A 195 3.88 17.85 -1.69
C PRO A 195 2.83 17.06 -2.47
N PRO A 196 1.96 16.29 -1.79
CA PRO A 196 1.03 15.39 -2.45
C PRO A 196 0.14 16.14 -3.45
N GLY A 197 0.05 15.59 -4.66
CA GLY A 197 -0.77 16.13 -5.75
C GLY A 197 -2.24 16.19 -5.37
N TRP A 198 -2.88 17.31 -5.68
CA TRP A 198 -4.29 17.55 -5.38
C TRP A 198 -5.21 17.04 -6.49
N HIS A 199 -6.22 16.24 -6.13
CA HIS A 199 -7.19 15.73 -7.10
C HIS A 199 -8.62 15.77 -6.53
N ALA A 200 -9.39 16.78 -6.92
CA ALA A 200 -10.83 16.84 -6.65
C ALA A 200 -11.62 16.59 -7.95
N SER A 201 -12.67 15.76 -7.90
CA SER A 201 -13.57 15.62 -9.05
C SER A 201 -14.34 16.93 -9.30
N PRO A 202 -14.31 17.49 -10.54
CA PRO A 202 -15.07 18.69 -10.89
C PRO A 202 -16.56 18.55 -10.61
N GLU A 203 -17.08 17.33 -10.75
CA GLU A 203 -18.48 17.03 -10.50
C GLU A 203 -18.83 17.11 -9.01
N VAL A 204 -17.97 16.55 -8.16
CA VAL A 204 -18.18 16.62 -6.70
C VAL A 204 -18.04 18.06 -6.23
N LEU A 205 -17.02 18.78 -6.72
CA LEU A 205 -16.84 20.20 -6.43
C LEU A 205 -18.06 21.03 -6.84
N ASP A 206 -18.58 20.82 -8.04
CA ASP A 206 -19.77 21.55 -8.49
C ASP A 206 -21.02 21.21 -7.65
N ALA A 207 -21.14 19.94 -7.22
CA ALA A 207 -22.21 19.53 -6.32
C ALA A 207 -22.10 20.23 -4.95
N ILE A 208 -20.89 20.36 -4.39
CA ILE A 208 -20.65 21.10 -3.14
C ILE A 208 -20.93 22.59 -3.35
N ASP A 209 -20.22 23.21 -4.29
CA ASP A 209 -20.16 24.67 -4.44
C ASP A 209 -21.53 25.27 -4.80
N ARG A 210 -22.35 24.53 -5.57
CA ARG A 210 -23.73 24.95 -5.94
C ARG A 210 -24.82 24.38 -5.03
N GLY A 211 -24.47 23.63 -3.98
CA GLY A 211 -25.43 23.04 -3.04
C GLY A 211 -26.38 22.01 -3.71
N ARG A 212 -25.89 21.24 -4.67
CA ARG A 212 -26.64 20.18 -5.36
C ARG A 212 -26.56 18.86 -4.58
N ASP A 213 -26.97 17.76 -5.21
CA ASP A 213 -26.98 16.43 -4.61
C ASP A 213 -25.55 15.88 -4.35
N LEU A 214 -24.97 16.28 -3.21
CA LEU A 214 -23.64 15.85 -2.78
C LEU A 214 -23.58 14.34 -2.53
N VAL A 215 -24.63 13.75 -1.95
CA VAL A 215 -24.66 12.31 -1.66
C VAL A 215 -24.59 11.50 -2.95
N GLY A 216 -25.35 11.90 -3.97
CA GLY A 216 -25.31 11.28 -5.29
C GLY A 216 -23.97 11.46 -5.99
N ALA A 217 -23.35 12.64 -5.88
CA ALA A 217 -22.04 12.92 -6.47
C ALA A 217 -20.92 12.09 -5.81
N LEU A 218 -20.88 12.04 -4.48
CA LEU A 218 -19.92 11.23 -3.72
C LEU A 218 -20.09 9.74 -4.03
N ALA A 219 -21.34 9.25 -4.07
CA ALA A 219 -21.63 7.85 -4.39
C ALA A 219 -21.05 7.46 -5.76
N ARG A 220 -21.21 8.31 -6.78
CA ARG A 220 -20.69 8.06 -8.13
C ARG A 220 -19.18 8.18 -8.21
N TYR A 221 -18.60 9.21 -7.59
CA TYR A 221 -17.14 9.39 -7.55
C TYR A 221 -16.43 8.20 -6.91
N TRP A 222 -16.87 7.81 -5.71
CA TRP A 222 -16.28 6.70 -4.96
C TRP A 222 -16.69 5.33 -5.53
N GLY A 223 -17.73 5.28 -6.37
CA GLY A 223 -18.24 4.05 -6.96
C GLY A 223 -18.91 3.15 -5.93
N VAL A 224 -19.75 3.73 -5.06
CA VAL A 224 -20.50 3.07 -3.99
C VAL A 224 -21.98 3.48 -4.01
N THR A 225 -22.84 2.76 -3.29
CA THR A 225 -24.24 3.19 -3.13
C THR A 225 -24.36 4.42 -2.24
N ARG A 226 -25.47 5.16 -2.40
CA ARG A 226 -25.87 6.25 -1.50
C ARG A 226 -26.03 5.79 -0.05
N GLY A 227 -26.25 4.49 0.18
CA GLY A 227 -26.34 3.91 1.51
C GLY A 227 -25.01 3.97 2.26
N VAL A 228 -23.88 3.74 1.58
CA VAL A 228 -22.53 3.85 2.17
C VAL A 228 -22.21 5.29 2.56
N VAL A 229 -22.48 6.24 1.66
CA VAL A 229 -22.25 7.68 1.93
C VAL A 229 -23.04 8.16 3.15
N ARG A 230 -24.22 7.58 3.40
CA ARG A 230 -25.10 7.93 4.53
C ARG A 230 -24.78 7.18 5.83
N LEU A 231 -23.79 6.30 5.85
CA LEU A 231 -23.43 5.58 7.07
C LEU A 231 -23.05 6.57 8.18
N PRO A 232 -23.43 6.31 9.44
CA PRO A 232 -22.96 7.10 10.58
C PRO A 232 -21.42 7.20 10.63
N LEU A 233 -20.75 6.12 10.23
CA LEU A 233 -19.30 6.04 10.10
C LEU A 233 -18.70 7.10 9.16
N MET A 234 -19.44 7.55 8.14
CA MET A 234 -19.00 8.60 7.21
C MET A 234 -19.22 10.02 7.76
N ARG A 235 -19.87 10.17 8.92
CA ARG A 235 -20.21 11.48 9.53
C ARG A 235 -19.26 11.90 10.66
N GLN A 236 -18.23 11.11 10.92
CA GLN A 236 -17.23 11.39 11.96
C GLN A 236 -15.84 11.50 11.32
N PRO A 237 -14.91 12.26 11.92
CA PRO A 237 -13.53 12.29 11.47
C PRO A 237 -12.87 10.91 11.65
N TRP A 238 -12.01 10.55 10.71
CA TRP A 238 -11.29 9.27 10.70
C TRP A 238 -9.83 9.49 11.05
N ARG A 239 -9.22 8.51 11.73
CA ARG A 239 -7.82 8.60 12.09
C ARG A 239 -6.85 8.44 10.95
N THR A 240 -7.15 7.45 10.12
CA THR A 240 -6.38 7.10 8.94
C THR A 240 -7.08 7.64 7.71
N LEU A 241 -6.58 8.76 7.18
CA LEU A 241 -7.02 9.34 5.92
C LEU A 241 -5.82 9.53 4.99
N PRO A 242 -6.01 9.40 3.65
CA PRO A 242 -7.26 9.06 2.94
C PRO A 242 -7.73 7.60 3.14
N ILE A 243 -9.03 7.33 2.95
CA ILE A 243 -9.56 5.95 2.96
C ILE A 243 -9.38 5.32 1.57
N PRO A 244 -8.70 4.16 1.47
CA PRO A 244 -8.67 3.38 0.23
C PRO A 244 -10.05 3.02 -0.31
N ARG A 245 -10.24 3.17 -1.63
CA ARG A 245 -11.53 2.91 -2.30
C ARG A 245 -12.04 1.50 -2.05
N LYS A 246 -11.12 0.53 -2.04
CA LYS A 246 -11.41 -0.90 -1.78
C LYS A 246 -12.13 -1.15 -0.45
N TRP A 247 -11.91 -0.30 0.56
CA TRP A 247 -12.60 -0.40 1.84
C TRP A 247 -14.05 0.09 1.74
N LEU A 248 -14.28 1.17 0.99
CA LEU A 248 -15.63 1.67 0.72
C LEU A 248 -16.44 0.64 -0.09
N TRP A 249 -15.82 -0.05 -1.06
CA TRP A 249 -16.47 -1.14 -1.78
C TRP A 249 -16.83 -2.33 -0.88
N LEU A 250 -15.95 -2.69 0.06
CA LEU A 250 -16.25 -3.74 1.04
C LEU A 250 -17.44 -3.34 1.92
N LEU A 251 -17.48 -2.10 2.41
CA LEU A 251 -18.62 -1.59 3.17
C LEU A 251 -19.92 -1.61 2.34
N ASP A 252 -19.83 -1.35 1.03
CA ASP A 252 -20.99 -1.39 0.14
C ASP A 252 -21.49 -2.82 -0.09
N ALA A 253 -20.57 -3.77 -0.23
CA ALA A 253 -20.85 -5.19 -0.42
C ALA A 253 -21.47 -5.85 0.82
N LEU A 254 -21.18 -5.34 2.02
CA LEU A 254 -21.74 -5.85 3.26
C LEU A 254 -23.24 -5.49 3.41
N PRO A 255 -24.08 -6.40 3.95
CA PRO A 255 -25.45 -6.09 4.34
C PRO A 255 -25.51 -4.92 5.32
N ALA A 256 -26.55 -4.07 5.24
CA ALA A 256 -26.63 -2.85 6.04
C ALA A 256 -26.52 -3.09 7.56
N HIS A 257 -27.05 -4.21 8.08
CA HIS A 257 -26.98 -4.57 9.50
C HIS A 257 -25.57 -5.04 9.93
N ALA A 258 -24.75 -5.47 8.98
CA ALA A 258 -23.43 -6.03 9.18
C ALA A 258 -22.32 -4.99 9.01
N ARG A 259 -22.64 -3.72 8.75
CA ARG A 259 -21.65 -2.66 8.57
C ARG A 259 -21.21 -2.09 9.93
N PRO A 260 -19.92 -1.76 10.11
CA PRO A 260 -19.44 -1.09 11.31
C PRO A 260 -20.13 0.27 11.49
N ARG A 261 -20.41 0.63 12.75
CA ARG A 261 -21.14 1.86 13.08
C ARG A 261 -20.20 2.97 13.51
N THR A 262 -19.10 2.63 14.15
CA THR A 262 -18.10 3.57 14.67
C THR A 262 -16.74 3.34 14.01
N GLU A 263 -15.87 4.35 14.08
CA GLU A 263 -14.51 4.28 13.54
C GLU A 263 -13.69 3.26 14.33
N ALA A 264 -13.94 3.13 15.64
CA ALA A 264 -13.33 2.10 16.48
C ALA A 264 -13.68 0.67 16.00
N ASP A 265 -14.95 0.41 15.63
CA ASP A 265 -15.36 -0.88 15.06
C ASP A 265 -14.60 -1.15 13.75
N TRP A 266 -14.48 -0.12 12.90
CA TRP A 266 -13.74 -0.22 11.65
C TRP A 266 -12.26 -0.50 11.86
N GLN A 267 -11.58 0.23 12.75
CA GLN A 267 -10.14 0.04 13.03
C GLN A 267 -9.83 -1.37 13.54
N ALA A 268 -10.72 -1.91 14.39
CA ALA A 268 -10.62 -3.29 14.84
C ALA A 268 -10.70 -4.27 13.65
N TRP A 269 -11.55 -4.00 12.65
CA TRP A 269 -11.65 -4.85 11.47
C TRP A 269 -10.50 -4.64 10.49
N GLU A 270 -10.08 -3.40 10.29
CA GLU A 270 -9.05 -3.03 9.33
C GLU A 270 -7.74 -3.77 9.60
N SER A 271 -7.34 -3.88 10.87
CA SER A 271 -6.14 -4.64 11.25
C SER A 271 -6.22 -6.12 10.85
N HIS A 272 -7.35 -6.79 11.10
CA HIS A 272 -7.58 -8.17 10.68
C HIS A 272 -7.65 -8.29 9.15
N LEU A 273 -8.39 -7.39 8.49
CA LEU A 273 -8.57 -7.36 7.05
C LEU A 273 -7.26 -7.17 6.30
N ARG A 274 -6.35 -6.34 6.82
CA ARG A 274 -5.00 -6.18 6.28
C ARG A 274 -4.15 -7.44 6.41
N ALA A 275 -4.42 -8.28 7.40
CA ALA A 275 -3.75 -9.56 7.60
C ALA A 275 -4.35 -10.70 6.76
N VAL A 276 -5.59 -10.55 6.24
CA VAL A 276 -6.20 -11.56 5.37
C VAL A 276 -5.30 -11.74 4.13
N PRO A 277 -4.96 -12.99 3.74
CA PRO A 277 -3.97 -13.28 2.70
C PRO A 277 -4.57 -13.14 1.29
N VAL A 278 -5.39 -12.11 1.08
CA VAL A 278 -6.07 -11.85 -0.18
C VAL A 278 -5.93 -10.39 -0.55
N ARG A 279 -5.73 -10.13 -1.83
CA ARG A 279 -5.65 -8.77 -2.36
C ARG A 279 -6.87 -8.53 -3.22
N TRP A 280 -7.83 -7.76 -2.73
CA TRP A 280 -8.98 -7.34 -3.52
C TRP A 280 -8.78 -5.92 -4.03
N ARG A 281 -9.13 -5.73 -5.29
CA ARG A 281 -8.79 -4.51 -6.04
C ARG A 281 -9.89 -4.08 -7.00
N SER A 282 -10.93 -4.91 -7.14
CA SER A 282 -12.17 -4.55 -7.83
C SER A 282 -13.36 -4.54 -6.87
N ARG A 283 -14.47 -3.96 -7.34
CA ARG A 283 -15.75 -4.04 -6.62
C ARG A 283 -16.26 -5.48 -6.52
N SER A 284 -16.06 -6.31 -7.55
CA SER A 284 -16.44 -7.72 -7.53
C SER A 284 -15.61 -8.52 -6.52
N ASP A 285 -14.34 -8.19 -6.36
CA ASP A 285 -13.50 -8.81 -5.33
C ASP A 285 -13.99 -8.43 -3.93
N ALA A 286 -14.41 -7.18 -3.73
CA ALA A 286 -14.99 -6.73 -2.47
C ALA A 286 -16.28 -7.50 -2.13
N ASP A 287 -17.10 -7.84 -3.14
CA ASP A 287 -18.25 -8.73 -2.97
C ASP A 287 -17.84 -10.14 -2.54
N TRP A 288 -16.72 -10.65 -3.06
CA TRP A 288 -16.19 -11.96 -2.69
C TRP A 288 -15.64 -11.97 -1.26
N VAL A 289 -14.95 -10.91 -0.87
CA VAL A 289 -14.50 -10.70 0.52
C VAL A 289 -15.71 -10.64 1.45
N ALA A 290 -16.73 -9.84 1.13
CA ALA A 290 -17.95 -9.75 1.92
C ALA A 290 -18.66 -11.10 2.07
N ARG A 291 -18.75 -11.89 0.99
CA ARG A 291 -19.27 -13.28 1.04
C ARG A 291 -18.44 -14.16 1.97
N GLY A 292 -17.12 -14.03 1.93
CA GLY A 292 -16.21 -14.82 2.77
C GLY A 292 -16.25 -14.45 4.25
N LEU A 293 -16.59 -13.21 4.57
CA LEU A 293 -16.87 -12.75 5.94
C LEU A 293 -18.26 -13.19 6.43
N GLY A 294 -19.18 -13.48 5.50
CA GLY A 294 -20.52 -13.92 5.81
C GLY A 294 -21.46 -12.78 6.26
N PRO A 295 -22.65 -13.11 6.76
CA PRO A 295 -23.68 -12.12 7.09
C PRO A 295 -23.38 -11.32 8.38
N ASP A 296 -22.53 -11.84 9.27
CA ASP A 296 -22.15 -11.18 10.52
C ASP A 296 -20.63 -11.26 10.74
N PRO A 297 -19.87 -10.30 10.18
CA PRO A 297 -18.42 -10.27 10.34
C PRO A 297 -17.99 -10.07 11.79
N ALA A 298 -18.76 -9.35 12.63
CA ALA A 298 -18.42 -9.15 14.04
C ALA A 298 -18.43 -10.48 14.81
N ALA A 299 -19.49 -11.27 14.63
CA ALA A 299 -19.57 -12.61 15.21
C ALA A 299 -18.48 -13.54 14.63
N LEU A 300 -18.19 -13.43 13.32
CA LEU A 300 -17.09 -14.18 12.70
C LEU A 300 -15.76 -13.86 13.39
N TRP A 301 -15.38 -12.58 13.49
CA TRP A 301 -14.11 -12.18 14.11
C TRP A 301 -13.99 -12.68 15.54
N GLY A 302 -15.06 -12.57 16.34
CA GLY A 302 -15.09 -13.12 17.70
C GLY A 302 -14.87 -14.64 17.74
N ALA A 303 -15.54 -15.39 16.86
CA ALA A 303 -15.38 -16.84 16.77
C ALA A 303 -13.98 -17.25 16.27
N LEU A 304 -13.41 -16.49 15.33
CA LEU A 304 -12.04 -16.73 14.84
C LEU A 304 -11.02 -16.46 15.95
N GLN A 305 -11.14 -15.35 16.68
CA GLN A 305 -10.25 -15.01 17.79
C GLN A 305 -10.31 -16.05 18.92
N GLN A 306 -11.50 -16.61 19.20
CA GLN A 306 -11.65 -17.67 20.20
C GLN A 306 -10.96 -18.97 19.79
N ARG A 307 -11.00 -19.33 18.50
CA ARG A 307 -10.39 -20.56 18.00
C ARG A 307 -8.91 -20.42 17.66
N TRP A 308 -8.47 -19.24 17.25
CA TRP A 308 -7.09 -18.89 16.96
C TRP A 308 -6.70 -17.65 17.79
N PRO A 309 -6.18 -17.84 19.03
CA PRO A 309 -5.82 -16.74 19.93
C PRO A 309 -4.82 -15.74 19.31
N HIS A 310 -3.98 -16.19 18.37
CA HIS A 310 -3.07 -15.37 17.59
C HIS A 310 -3.57 -15.20 16.15
N LEU A 311 -4.79 -14.68 15.98
CA LEU A 311 -5.50 -14.62 14.70
C LEU A 311 -4.70 -13.92 13.58
N GLY A 312 -3.99 -12.84 13.89
CA GLY A 312 -3.14 -12.14 12.91
C GLY A 312 -2.08 -13.05 12.29
N LEU A 313 -1.48 -13.94 13.09
CA LEU A 313 -0.51 -14.93 12.60
C LEU A 313 -1.20 -16.02 11.78
N ALA A 314 -2.32 -16.56 12.26
CA ALA A 314 -3.08 -17.57 11.52
C ALA A 314 -3.54 -17.07 10.14
N LEU A 315 -3.91 -15.78 10.04
CA LEU A 315 -4.27 -15.13 8.77
C LEU A 315 -3.06 -15.02 7.83
N ARG A 316 -1.88 -14.65 8.34
CA ARG A 316 -0.63 -14.62 7.54
C ARG A 316 -0.23 -16.02 7.07
N ASP A 317 -0.24 -17.00 7.97
CA ASP A 317 0.11 -18.40 7.67
C ASP A 317 -0.81 -19.00 6.58
N ALA A 318 -2.05 -18.52 6.45
CA ALA A 318 -2.93 -18.94 5.36
C ALA A 318 -2.45 -18.55 3.95
N TRP A 319 -1.52 -17.59 3.82
CA TRP A 319 -0.85 -17.31 2.55
C TRP A 319 0.04 -18.48 2.09
N ASP A 320 0.74 -19.14 3.01
CA ASP A 320 1.62 -20.28 2.72
C ASP A 320 0.83 -21.45 2.20
N PHE A 321 -0.29 -21.73 2.87
CA PHE A 321 -1.26 -22.70 2.41
C PHE A 321 -1.78 -22.39 1.00
N LEU A 322 -2.13 -21.13 0.70
CA LEU A 322 -2.62 -20.75 -0.63
C LEU A 322 -1.56 -20.90 -1.71
N ARG A 323 -0.29 -20.57 -1.42
CA ARG A 323 0.83 -20.82 -2.33
C ARG A 323 1.01 -22.31 -2.61
N ALA A 324 0.99 -23.14 -1.56
CA ALA A 324 1.08 -24.59 -1.70
C ALA A 324 -0.12 -25.15 -2.48
N ALA A 325 -1.35 -24.70 -2.20
CA ALA A 325 -2.55 -25.13 -2.90
C ALA A 325 -2.54 -24.73 -4.38
N HIS A 326 -2.04 -23.54 -4.70
CA HIS A 326 -1.82 -23.09 -6.07
C HIS A 326 -0.78 -23.98 -6.78
N ALA A 327 0.35 -24.32 -6.14
CA ALA A 327 1.35 -25.22 -6.71
C ALA A 327 0.77 -26.61 -7.05
N HIS A 328 -0.06 -27.17 -6.16
CA HIS A 328 -0.77 -28.42 -6.45
C HIS A 328 -1.73 -28.30 -7.64
N ALA A 329 -2.39 -27.15 -7.81
CA ALA A 329 -3.27 -26.91 -8.96
C ALA A 329 -2.48 -26.86 -10.28
N VAL A 330 -1.32 -26.20 -10.29
CA VAL A 330 -0.41 -26.13 -11.45
C VAL A 330 0.08 -27.52 -11.85
N GLN A 331 0.53 -28.34 -10.88
CA GLN A 331 1.05 -29.68 -11.16
C GLN A 331 0.00 -30.66 -11.72
N ARG A 332 -1.26 -30.53 -11.31
CA ARG A 332 -2.34 -31.43 -11.77
C ARG A 332 -2.70 -31.22 -13.25
N GLY A 333 -2.44 -30.04 -13.81
CA GLY A 333 -2.84 -29.67 -15.17
C GLY A 333 -4.36 -29.68 -15.40
N GLY A 334 -4.80 -29.33 -16.61
CA GLY A 334 -6.20 -29.49 -17.04
C GLY A 334 -7.07 -28.22 -17.06
N VAL A 335 -6.55 -27.06 -16.66
CA VAL A 335 -7.22 -25.76 -16.82
C VAL A 335 -6.30 -24.83 -17.62
N SER A 336 -6.82 -24.17 -18.66
CA SER A 336 -6.02 -23.28 -19.54
C SER A 336 -5.59 -21.98 -18.87
N VAL A 337 -6.34 -21.55 -17.84
CA VAL A 337 -6.06 -20.35 -17.04
C VAL A 337 -6.28 -20.67 -15.57
N LEU A 338 -5.27 -20.46 -14.73
CA LEU A 338 -5.36 -20.62 -13.28
C LEU A 338 -5.31 -19.24 -12.59
N PRO A 339 -6.02 -19.05 -11.46
CA PRO A 339 -5.87 -17.88 -10.62
C PRO A 339 -4.48 -17.84 -10.00
N ASP A 340 -3.97 -16.63 -9.70
CA ASP A 340 -2.83 -16.52 -8.78
C ASP A 340 -3.22 -16.94 -7.34
N ALA A 341 -2.24 -17.09 -6.45
CA ALA A 341 -2.50 -17.53 -5.06
C ALA A 341 -3.46 -16.58 -4.29
N GLY A 342 -3.44 -15.28 -4.57
CA GLY A 342 -4.33 -14.31 -3.95
C GLY A 342 -5.75 -14.36 -4.51
N GLU A 343 -5.90 -14.51 -5.83
CA GLU A 343 -7.17 -14.75 -6.50
C GLU A 343 -7.80 -16.08 -6.06
N LEU A 344 -6.97 -17.12 -5.88
CA LEU A 344 -7.39 -18.39 -5.30
C LEU A 344 -7.90 -18.19 -3.87
N GLY A 345 -7.21 -17.39 -3.06
CA GLY A 345 -7.66 -17.03 -1.71
C GLY A 345 -9.02 -16.33 -1.69
N LEU A 346 -9.23 -15.36 -2.59
CA LEU A 346 -10.52 -14.68 -2.75
C LEU A 346 -11.63 -15.67 -3.13
N ALA A 347 -11.38 -16.55 -4.10
CA ALA A 347 -12.34 -17.56 -4.54
C ALA A 347 -12.66 -18.57 -3.43
N TRP A 348 -11.64 -19.00 -2.68
CA TRP A 348 -11.80 -19.89 -1.53
C TRP A 348 -12.67 -19.26 -0.44
N MET A 349 -12.37 -18.01 -0.09
CA MET A 349 -13.16 -17.24 0.87
C MET A 349 -14.60 -17.08 0.40
N ALA A 350 -14.82 -16.65 -0.84
CA ALA A 350 -16.17 -16.46 -1.37
C ALA A 350 -16.99 -17.76 -1.41
N ARG A 351 -16.35 -18.90 -1.69
CA ARG A 351 -17.01 -20.20 -1.81
C ARG A 351 -17.27 -20.90 -0.49
N TRP A 352 -16.32 -20.79 0.45
CA TRP A 352 -16.25 -21.63 1.65
C TRP A 352 -16.20 -20.84 2.96
N GLY A 353 -15.84 -19.56 2.91
CA GLY A 353 -15.68 -18.67 4.06
C GLY A 353 -14.27 -18.68 4.66
N LEU A 354 -13.91 -17.57 5.33
CA LEU A 354 -12.59 -17.36 5.94
C LEU A 354 -12.24 -18.43 6.99
N ARG A 355 -13.23 -18.88 7.76
CA ARG A 355 -13.04 -19.94 8.77
C ARG A 355 -12.54 -21.26 8.16
N ARG A 356 -13.03 -21.63 6.97
CA ARG A 356 -12.59 -22.88 6.31
C ARG A 356 -11.20 -22.73 5.71
N LEU A 357 -10.86 -21.56 5.18
CA LEU A 357 -9.49 -21.25 4.74
C LEU A 357 -8.49 -21.40 5.90
N LEU A 358 -8.77 -20.80 7.06
CA LEU A 358 -7.90 -20.93 8.24
C LEU A 358 -7.80 -22.37 8.74
N ALA A 359 -8.92 -23.11 8.75
CA ALA A 359 -8.91 -24.51 9.13
C ALA A 359 -8.12 -25.39 8.15
N ALA A 360 -8.17 -25.10 6.85
CA ALA A 360 -7.39 -25.81 5.83
C ALA A 360 -5.90 -25.49 5.97
N SER A 361 -5.55 -24.21 6.17
CA SER A 361 -4.19 -23.79 6.48
C SER A 361 -3.65 -24.51 7.72
N GLN A 362 -4.41 -24.56 8.82
CA GLN A 362 -3.98 -25.26 10.03
C GLN A 362 -3.72 -26.75 9.79
N ARG A 363 -4.64 -27.46 9.11
CA ARG A 363 -4.46 -28.89 8.80
C ARG A 363 -3.21 -29.13 7.93
N TRP A 364 -2.96 -28.25 6.97
CA TRP A 364 -1.79 -28.35 6.11
C TRP A 364 -0.48 -28.15 6.90
N HIS A 365 -0.43 -27.15 7.79
CA HIS A 365 0.73 -26.95 8.67
C HIS A 365 0.96 -28.12 9.65
N GLU A 366 -0.12 -28.77 10.10
CA GLU A 366 -0.05 -29.98 10.95
C GLU A 366 0.31 -31.25 10.17
N THR A 367 0.23 -31.24 8.83
CA THR A 367 0.55 -32.40 7.98
C THR A 367 2.06 -32.58 7.85
N PRO A 368 2.62 -33.77 8.14
CA PRO A 368 4.05 -34.03 8.00
C PRO A 368 4.53 -33.86 6.56
N VAL A 369 5.79 -33.46 6.40
CA VAL A 369 6.50 -33.51 5.12
C VAL A 369 6.62 -34.99 4.71
N VAL A 370 6.18 -35.33 3.49
CA VAL A 370 6.22 -36.71 2.99
C VAL A 370 7.44 -36.89 2.09
N ASP A 371 8.11 -38.04 2.24
CA ASP A 371 9.37 -38.44 1.60
C ASP A 371 9.31 -38.60 0.05
N ARG A 372 8.26 -38.12 -0.61
CA ARG A 372 8.07 -38.27 -2.06
C ARG A 372 8.50 -37.01 -2.79
N PHE A 373 9.80 -36.80 -2.86
CA PHE A 373 10.38 -35.93 -3.88
C PHE A 373 11.52 -36.62 -4.61
N GLN A 374 11.23 -37.16 -5.80
CA GLN A 374 12.22 -37.14 -6.87
C GLN A 374 11.96 -35.84 -7.62
N PRO A 375 12.91 -34.88 -7.65
CA PRO A 375 12.77 -33.73 -8.53
C PRO A 375 12.51 -34.23 -9.95
N LEU A 376 11.65 -33.52 -10.70
CA LEU A 376 11.59 -33.69 -12.15
C LEU A 376 13.03 -33.69 -12.69
N PRO A 377 13.41 -34.60 -13.61
CA PRO A 377 14.78 -34.66 -14.12
C PRO A 377 15.11 -33.31 -14.78
N ARG A 378 15.91 -32.50 -14.10
CA ARG A 378 16.50 -31.28 -14.66
C ARG A 378 17.85 -31.64 -15.29
N PRO A 379 18.30 -30.91 -16.32
CA PRO A 379 19.62 -31.14 -16.91
C PRO A 379 20.71 -31.14 -15.82
N ALA A 380 21.62 -32.12 -15.89
CA ALA A 380 22.52 -32.51 -14.81
C ALA A 380 23.44 -31.40 -14.28
N ASP A 381 23.62 -30.31 -15.03
CA ASP A 381 24.46 -29.17 -14.63
C ASP A 381 23.78 -28.21 -13.62
N GLU A 382 22.45 -28.19 -13.50
CA GLU A 382 21.73 -27.33 -12.53
C GLU A 382 21.59 -27.98 -11.14
N THR A 383 21.61 -29.31 -11.05
CA THR A 383 21.39 -30.06 -9.81
C THR A 383 22.50 -29.90 -8.77
N ALA A 384 23.72 -29.51 -9.17
CA ALA A 384 24.83 -29.30 -8.25
C ALA A 384 24.74 -27.96 -7.48
N SER A 385 24.02 -26.96 -8.01
CA SER A 385 23.97 -25.59 -7.45
C SER A 385 22.90 -25.38 -6.37
N LEU A 386 22.09 -26.40 -6.05
CA LEU A 386 20.94 -26.31 -5.12
C LEU A 386 21.07 -27.21 -3.89
N ALA A 387 22.21 -27.88 -3.69
CA ALA A 387 22.40 -28.79 -2.57
C ALA A 387 22.70 -28.06 -1.24
N ALA A 388 23.40 -26.92 -1.33
CA ALA A 388 23.78 -26.09 -0.20
C ALA A 388 23.96 -24.63 -0.61
N VAL A 389 23.66 -23.69 0.28
CA VAL A 389 23.91 -22.25 0.12
C VAL A 389 25.14 -21.83 0.94
N GLU A 390 25.90 -20.84 0.46
CA GLU A 390 27.02 -20.26 1.22
C GLU A 390 26.48 -19.64 2.54
N PRO A 391 27.04 -20.02 3.71
CA PRO A 391 26.67 -19.42 4.98
C PRO A 391 27.07 -17.96 5.03
N VAL A 392 26.20 -17.11 5.57
CA VAL A 392 26.52 -15.71 5.87
C VAL A 392 27.33 -15.61 7.16
N ILE A 393 26.86 -16.29 8.22
CA ILE A 393 27.51 -16.35 9.53
C ILE A 393 27.74 -17.79 9.97
N GLY A 394 26.89 -18.73 9.54
CA GLY A 394 26.95 -20.12 9.95
C GLY A 394 26.46 -20.30 11.38
N HIS A 395 27.34 -20.13 12.37
CA HIS A 395 26.97 -20.25 13.79
C HIS A 395 27.24 -18.94 14.52
N TRP A 396 26.26 -18.48 15.29
CA TRP A 396 26.31 -17.21 16.01
C TRP A 396 25.85 -17.37 17.45
N ARG A 397 26.46 -16.62 18.37
CA ARG A 397 26.16 -16.70 19.81
C ARG A 397 26.07 -15.31 20.42
N SER A 398 25.16 -15.15 21.36
CA SER A 398 25.07 -13.97 22.22
C SER A 398 24.76 -14.36 23.67
N ALA A 399 24.61 -13.35 24.55
CA ALA A 399 24.18 -13.59 25.93
C ALA A 399 22.76 -14.14 26.04
N LEU A 400 21.93 -14.00 25.01
CA LEU A 400 20.53 -14.42 25.00
C LEU A 400 20.33 -15.85 24.48
N GLY A 401 21.30 -16.39 23.73
CA GLY A 401 21.21 -17.72 23.14
C GLY A 401 22.17 -17.94 21.98
N GLU A 402 21.89 -18.96 21.18
CA GLU A 402 22.66 -19.30 19.98
C GLU A 402 21.76 -19.45 18.75
N ALA A 403 22.36 -19.22 17.59
CA ALA A 403 21.73 -19.29 16.28
C ALA A 403 22.59 -20.11 15.31
N GLU A 404 21.97 -21.03 14.58
CA GLU A 404 22.62 -21.90 13.58
C GLU A 404 21.92 -21.74 12.22
N GLU A 405 22.68 -21.35 11.20
CA GLU A 405 22.21 -21.11 9.83
C GLU A 405 21.93 -22.45 9.11
N LEU A 406 20.73 -22.57 8.53
CA LEU A 406 20.28 -23.76 7.83
C LEU A 406 20.68 -23.65 6.34
N THR A 407 21.85 -24.19 6.02
CA THR A 407 22.49 -24.00 4.70
C THR A 407 22.20 -25.09 3.68
N THR A 408 21.41 -26.11 4.01
CA THR A 408 21.06 -27.22 3.10
C THR A 408 19.56 -27.50 3.10
N ALA A 409 19.05 -28.03 1.99
CA ALA A 409 17.64 -28.44 1.88
C ALA A 409 17.25 -29.44 2.98
N ASP A 410 18.15 -30.39 3.27
CA ASP A 410 17.93 -31.40 4.31
C ASP A 410 17.92 -30.81 5.72
N ALA A 411 18.80 -29.84 6.02
CA ALA A 411 18.82 -29.17 7.32
C ALA A 411 17.54 -28.35 7.54
N LEU A 412 17.11 -27.61 6.52
CA LEU A 412 15.88 -26.83 6.55
C LEU A 412 14.63 -27.72 6.66
N ARG A 413 14.64 -28.86 5.97
CA ARG A 413 13.59 -29.89 6.07
C ARG A 413 13.52 -30.51 7.46
N ALA A 414 14.67 -30.95 8.01
CA ALA A 414 14.74 -31.53 9.33
C ALA A 414 14.27 -30.55 10.42
N GLU A 415 14.61 -29.27 10.28
CA GLU A 415 14.07 -28.22 11.15
C GLU A 415 12.56 -28.07 10.98
N GLY A 416 12.07 -28.00 9.74
CA GLY A 416 10.64 -27.92 9.42
C GLY A 416 9.81 -29.06 10.01
N GLU A 417 10.35 -30.28 10.01
CA GLU A 417 9.77 -31.47 10.63
C GLU A 417 9.81 -31.41 12.16
N ALA A 418 10.97 -31.07 12.73
CA ALA A 418 11.16 -30.99 14.19
C ALA A 418 10.27 -29.91 14.82
N MET A 419 10.19 -28.74 14.18
CA MET A 419 9.40 -27.60 14.60
C MET A 419 7.95 -27.70 14.15
N ARG A 420 7.61 -28.64 13.24
CA ARG A 420 6.27 -28.81 12.64
C ARG A 420 5.73 -27.52 12.03
N HIS A 421 6.53 -26.90 11.16
CA HIS A 421 6.17 -25.66 10.47
C HIS A 421 6.76 -25.56 9.06
N CYS A 422 6.30 -24.59 8.28
CA CYS A 422 6.48 -24.50 6.83
C CYS A 422 7.90 -24.17 6.34
N ALA A 423 8.93 -24.02 7.19
CA ALA A 423 10.28 -23.61 6.76
C ALA A 423 10.86 -24.48 5.62
N ALA A 424 10.56 -25.78 5.61
CA ALA A 424 10.98 -26.71 4.56
C ALA A 424 10.52 -26.30 3.15
N ASP A 425 9.38 -25.62 3.03
CA ASP A 425 8.78 -25.21 1.75
C ASP A 425 9.51 -24.00 1.12
N TYR A 426 10.44 -23.35 1.84
CA TYR A 426 11.15 -22.13 1.42
C TYR A 426 12.58 -22.37 0.89
N TRP A 427 13.00 -23.61 0.66
CA TRP A 427 14.36 -23.89 0.16
C TRP A 427 14.68 -23.15 -1.15
N SER A 428 13.68 -22.98 -2.01
CA SER A 428 13.85 -22.21 -3.26
C SER A 428 14.17 -20.74 -2.95
N ASP A 429 13.49 -20.12 -1.99
CA ASP A 429 13.76 -18.73 -1.63
C ASP A 429 15.17 -18.56 -1.05
N CYS A 430 15.69 -19.56 -0.34
CA CYS A 430 17.09 -19.57 0.11
C CYS A 430 18.10 -19.61 -1.05
N ALA A 431 17.83 -20.47 -2.03
CA ALA A 431 18.73 -20.72 -3.14
C ALA A 431 18.67 -19.66 -4.26
N TRP A 432 17.52 -18.99 -4.44
CA TRP A 432 17.28 -18.08 -5.55
C TRP A 432 17.13 -16.61 -5.13
N GLU A 433 16.57 -16.34 -3.95
CA GLU A 433 16.29 -14.97 -3.48
C GLU A 433 17.24 -14.54 -2.34
N GLY A 434 18.16 -15.41 -1.93
CA GLY A 434 19.12 -15.10 -0.88
C GLY A 434 18.55 -15.12 0.53
N MET A 435 17.32 -15.62 0.72
CA MET A 435 16.70 -15.75 2.04
C MET A 435 17.55 -16.65 2.96
N ARG A 436 17.56 -16.39 4.26
CA ARG A 436 18.29 -17.20 5.24
C ARG A 436 17.43 -17.61 6.40
N PHE A 437 17.51 -18.89 6.76
CA PHE A 437 16.84 -19.46 7.93
C PHE A 437 17.86 -19.83 8.99
N PHE A 438 17.50 -19.58 10.25
CA PHE A 438 18.30 -19.89 11.41
C PHE A 438 17.48 -20.68 12.42
N ARG A 439 18.04 -21.75 12.94
CA ARG A 439 17.59 -22.36 14.18
C ARG A 439 18.06 -21.48 15.34
N LEU A 440 17.13 -21.05 16.19
CA LEU A 440 17.41 -20.29 17.40
C LEU A 440 17.17 -21.16 18.64
N GLN A 441 18.09 -21.08 19.59
CA GLN A 441 17.99 -21.69 20.91
C GLN A 441 18.28 -20.62 21.97
N ALA A 442 17.25 -20.20 22.69
CA ALA A 442 17.41 -19.25 23.79
C ALA A 442 17.95 -19.93 25.06
N THR A 443 18.58 -19.14 25.93
CA THR A 443 19.16 -19.61 27.21
C THR A 443 18.11 -20.16 28.18
N ASN A 444 16.85 -19.75 28.04
CA ASN A 444 15.71 -20.31 28.78
C ASN A 444 15.26 -21.70 28.27
N GLY A 445 15.93 -22.26 27.25
CA GLY A 445 15.62 -23.57 26.68
C GLY A 445 14.58 -23.55 25.55
N GLU A 446 13.99 -22.39 25.24
CA GLU A 446 13.05 -22.28 24.13
C GLU A 446 13.74 -22.31 22.77
N ARG A 447 13.03 -22.87 21.78
CA ARG A 447 13.49 -23.01 20.39
C ARG A 447 12.56 -22.27 19.43
N ALA A 448 13.14 -21.67 18.41
CA ALA A 448 12.42 -21.10 17.28
C ALA A 448 13.24 -21.22 16.00
N THR A 449 12.60 -20.92 14.88
CA THR A 449 13.26 -20.77 13.59
C THR A 449 13.00 -19.34 13.11
N ALA A 450 14.07 -18.60 12.86
CA ALA A 450 14.02 -17.24 12.31
C ALA A 450 14.35 -17.25 10.82
N SER A 451 13.77 -16.29 10.09
CA SER A 451 14.03 -16.09 8.67
C SER A 451 14.32 -14.63 8.37
N PHE A 452 15.23 -14.41 7.43
CA PHE A 452 15.73 -13.09 7.04
C PHE A 452 15.74 -13.00 5.51
N GLU A 453 15.17 -11.92 4.97
CA GLU A 453 15.12 -11.65 3.54
C GLU A 453 16.28 -10.73 3.15
N LEU A 454 16.94 -11.03 2.03
CA LEU A 454 18.01 -10.18 1.52
C LEU A 454 17.40 -9.09 0.62
N ASP A 455 17.50 -7.82 1.04
CA ASP A 455 17.37 -6.71 0.10
C ASP A 455 18.64 -6.64 -0.74
N ALA A 456 18.60 -7.38 -1.84
CA ALA A 456 19.68 -7.40 -2.80
C ALA A 456 19.84 -6.07 -3.53
N ASP A 457 18.87 -5.16 -3.53
CA ASP A 457 18.91 -3.90 -4.29
C ASP A 457 19.33 -2.69 -3.42
N ALA A 458 19.30 -2.82 -2.09
CA ALA A 458 19.84 -1.83 -1.16
C ALA A 458 21.35 -1.55 -1.36
N GLU A 459 21.78 -0.33 -1.02
CA GLU A 459 23.18 0.10 -1.04
C GLU A 459 23.62 0.62 0.35
N PRO A 460 24.37 -0.17 1.14
CA PRO A 460 24.79 -1.55 0.88
C PRO A 460 23.65 -2.59 1.04
N PRO A 461 23.76 -3.78 0.42
CA PRO A 461 22.77 -4.86 0.60
C PRO A 461 22.63 -5.26 2.07
N LEU A 462 21.39 -5.44 2.51
CA LEU A 462 21.07 -5.70 3.92
C LEU A 462 20.03 -6.81 4.05
N TYR A 463 20.09 -7.52 5.17
CA TYR A 463 19.07 -8.48 5.56
C TYR A 463 18.02 -7.77 6.41
N GLU A 464 16.75 -8.04 6.13
CA GLU A 464 15.64 -7.59 6.96
C GLU A 464 15.04 -8.80 7.67
N TRP A 465 14.75 -8.66 8.96
CA TRP A 465 14.05 -9.69 9.71
C TRP A 465 12.63 -9.88 9.14
N HIS A 466 12.38 -11.08 8.63
CA HIS A 466 11.10 -11.43 8.02
C HIS A 466 10.13 -12.08 9.03
N ASP A 467 10.56 -13.14 9.72
CA ASP A 467 9.72 -13.85 10.68
C ASP A 467 10.54 -14.64 11.71
N CYS A 468 9.95 -14.95 12.88
CA CYS A 468 10.52 -15.84 13.88
C CYS A 468 9.44 -16.66 14.58
N ARG A 469 9.47 -17.99 14.40
CA ARG A 469 8.40 -18.90 14.82
C ARG A 469 8.88 -20.04 15.69
N GLY A 470 8.15 -20.26 16.78
CA GLY A 470 8.29 -21.44 17.62
C GLY A 470 7.61 -22.69 17.03
N PRO A 471 7.61 -23.81 17.75
CA PRO A 471 7.02 -25.06 17.27
C PRO A 471 5.53 -24.89 16.92
N ARG A 472 5.10 -25.48 15.80
CA ARG A 472 3.73 -25.37 15.24
C ARG A 472 3.32 -23.93 14.94
N ASN A 473 4.25 -23.12 14.42
CA ASN A 473 4.05 -21.69 14.14
C ASN A 473 3.63 -20.84 15.34
N ALA A 474 3.87 -21.32 16.57
CA ALA A 474 3.63 -20.54 17.76
C ALA A 474 4.45 -19.25 17.75
N PRO A 475 3.94 -18.15 18.32
CA PRO A 475 4.75 -16.94 18.48
C PRO A 475 5.99 -17.25 19.32
N ALA A 476 7.14 -16.74 18.88
CA ALA A 476 8.36 -16.78 19.67
C ALA A 476 8.24 -15.88 20.91
N CYS A 477 8.85 -16.30 22.03
CA CYS A 477 8.93 -15.46 23.23
C CYS A 477 9.82 -14.23 23.02
N ASP A 478 9.68 -13.24 23.90
CA ASP A 478 10.43 -11.97 23.83
C ASP A 478 11.95 -12.18 23.80
N THR A 479 12.47 -13.18 24.53
CA THR A 479 13.90 -13.52 24.53
C THR A 479 14.39 -13.96 23.16
N ILE A 480 13.60 -14.80 22.47
CA ILE A 480 13.93 -15.26 21.12
C ILE A 480 13.78 -14.12 20.11
N GLN A 481 12.77 -13.27 20.25
CA GLN A 481 12.60 -12.11 19.38
C GLN A 481 13.78 -11.14 19.51
N ALA A 482 14.22 -10.86 20.74
CA ALA A 482 15.42 -10.06 20.99
C ALA A 482 16.70 -10.73 20.44
N LEU A 483 16.80 -12.06 20.51
CA LEU A 483 17.90 -12.82 19.91
C LEU A 483 17.88 -12.70 18.37
N ALA A 484 16.71 -12.78 17.73
CA ALA A 484 16.56 -12.61 16.28
C ALA A 484 16.93 -11.18 15.84
N GLN A 485 16.56 -10.17 16.61
CA GLN A 485 16.94 -8.78 16.35
C GLN A 485 18.46 -8.57 16.45
N GLN A 486 19.12 -9.11 17.49
CA GLN A 486 20.59 -9.07 17.57
C GLN A 486 21.28 -9.83 16.44
N LEU A 487 20.66 -10.92 15.96
CA LEU A 487 21.15 -11.66 14.82
C LEU A 487 21.01 -10.86 13.52
N GLU A 488 19.93 -10.10 13.33
CA GLU A 488 19.79 -9.17 12.20
C GLU A 488 20.91 -8.12 12.18
N GLU A 489 21.20 -7.52 13.33
CA GLU A 489 22.32 -6.58 13.49
C GLU A 489 23.66 -7.25 13.13
N ALA A 490 23.87 -8.51 13.55
CA ALA A 490 25.07 -9.28 13.23
C ALA A 490 25.14 -9.62 11.73
N LEU A 491 24.03 -10.02 11.11
CA LEU A 491 23.91 -10.24 9.66
C LEU A 491 24.22 -8.97 8.87
N ASN A 492 23.93 -7.81 9.44
CA ASN A 492 24.16 -6.51 8.82
C ASN A 492 25.46 -5.80 9.25
N ALA A 493 26.31 -6.46 10.04
CA ALA A 493 27.60 -5.92 10.45
C ALA A 493 28.60 -5.83 9.30
N GLU A 494 29.65 -5.01 9.45
CA GLU A 494 30.72 -4.85 8.46
C GLU A 494 31.42 -6.20 8.14
N ALA A 495 31.52 -7.09 9.13
CA ALA A 495 32.15 -8.40 8.97
C ALA A 495 31.49 -9.29 7.89
N THR A 496 30.18 -9.16 7.66
CA THR A 496 29.43 -9.95 6.67
C THR A 496 29.28 -9.24 5.33
N MET A 497 29.72 -7.97 5.22
CA MET A 497 29.52 -7.09 4.05
C MET A 497 30.00 -7.75 2.75
N ALA A 498 31.16 -8.39 2.78
CA ALA A 498 31.74 -9.05 1.61
C ALA A 498 30.86 -10.22 1.12
N VAL A 499 30.31 -11.02 2.02
CA VAL A 499 29.42 -12.14 1.70
C VAL A 499 28.08 -11.62 1.18
N ARG A 500 27.49 -10.63 1.86
CA ARG A 500 26.23 -9.98 1.44
C ARG A 500 26.31 -9.41 0.03
N ARG A 501 27.41 -8.73 -0.32
CA ARG A 501 27.63 -8.20 -1.68
C ARG A 501 27.71 -9.31 -2.73
N ARG A 502 28.42 -10.42 -2.45
CA ARG A 502 28.49 -11.57 -3.37
C ARG A 502 27.12 -12.23 -3.55
N LEU A 503 26.38 -12.45 -2.47
CA LEU A 503 25.03 -13.01 -2.52
C LEU A 503 24.07 -12.09 -3.29
N ALA A 504 24.07 -10.78 -3.01
CA ALA A 504 23.26 -9.82 -3.74
C ALA A 504 23.61 -9.80 -5.24
N GLN A 505 24.89 -9.88 -5.59
CA GLN A 505 25.32 -10.01 -6.99
C GLN A 505 24.82 -11.32 -7.62
N ALA A 506 24.90 -12.45 -6.92
CA ALA A 506 24.39 -13.73 -7.39
C ALA A 506 22.87 -13.68 -7.61
N VAL A 507 22.10 -13.16 -6.64
CA VAL A 507 20.65 -12.97 -6.74
C VAL A 507 20.30 -12.05 -7.91
N ARG A 508 20.98 -10.90 -8.06
CA ARG A 508 20.79 -9.99 -9.20
C ARG A 508 21.11 -10.66 -10.54
N ALA A 509 22.21 -11.43 -10.60
CA ALA A 509 22.62 -12.17 -11.80
C ALA A 509 21.62 -13.28 -12.14
N GLN A 510 21.11 -14.00 -11.15
CA GLN A 510 20.12 -15.06 -11.27
C GLN A 510 18.77 -14.50 -11.69
N ARG A 511 18.31 -13.39 -11.07
CA ARG A 511 17.16 -12.60 -11.55
C ARG A 511 17.36 -12.13 -13.01
N SER A 512 18.60 -11.88 -13.43
CA SER A 512 18.99 -11.48 -14.80
C SER A 512 19.16 -12.62 -15.80
N GLN A 513 19.46 -13.85 -15.36
CA GLN A 513 19.56 -15.04 -16.21
C GLN A 513 18.21 -15.74 -16.35
N SER A 514 17.46 -15.83 -15.25
CA SER A 514 16.02 -16.08 -15.22
C SER A 514 15.21 -14.96 -15.86
N ARG A 515 15.86 -14.00 -16.57
CA ARG A 515 15.27 -13.03 -17.52
C ARG A 515 15.36 -13.48 -19.01
N ALA A 516 15.94 -14.66 -19.32
CA ALA A 516 15.85 -15.33 -20.63
C ALA A 516 14.97 -16.61 -20.62
N LEU A 517 13.74 -16.53 -21.15
CA LEU A 517 12.79 -17.63 -21.47
C LEU A 517 12.35 -18.73 -20.45
N VAL A 518 12.93 -18.87 -19.26
CA VAL A 518 12.50 -19.93 -18.31
C VAL A 518 11.41 -19.41 -17.34
N PRO A 519 10.24 -20.09 -17.20
CA PRO A 519 9.29 -19.85 -16.12
C PRO A 519 9.98 -20.04 -14.77
N GLN A 520 9.75 -19.12 -13.82
CA GLN A 520 10.09 -19.36 -12.42
C GLN A 520 9.55 -20.76 -12.02
N PRO A 521 10.39 -21.68 -11.50
CA PRO A 521 9.88 -22.96 -11.05
C PRO A 521 8.91 -22.68 -9.91
N THR A 522 7.61 -22.97 -10.11
CA THR A 522 6.67 -23.03 -9.00
C THR A 522 7.25 -24.02 -8.00
N PRO A 523 7.47 -23.63 -6.73
CA PRO A 523 8.02 -24.54 -5.74
C PRO A 523 7.12 -25.76 -5.71
N ASP A 524 7.72 -26.93 -5.88
CA ASP A 524 6.98 -28.16 -5.86
C ASP A 524 6.41 -28.34 -4.44
N PRO A 525 5.12 -28.63 -4.28
CA PRO A 525 4.54 -28.77 -2.96
C PRO A 525 5.12 -30.02 -2.30
N ILE A 526 5.91 -29.80 -1.24
CA ILE A 526 6.57 -30.87 -0.49
C ILE A 526 5.56 -31.53 0.47
N ARG A 527 4.62 -30.74 1.01
CA ARG A 527 3.52 -31.23 1.85
C ARG A 527 2.25 -31.48 1.02
N PRO A 528 1.64 -32.68 1.09
CA PRO A 528 0.38 -32.94 0.40
C PRO A 528 -0.78 -32.17 1.02
N LEU A 529 -1.78 -31.85 0.20
CA LEU A 529 -3.09 -31.43 0.70
C LEU A 529 -3.87 -32.63 1.22
N ASP A 530 -4.54 -32.49 2.36
CA ASP A 530 -5.50 -33.48 2.82
C ASP A 530 -6.70 -33.57 1.86
N ARG A 531 -7.43 -34.70 1.85
CA ARG A 531 -8.56 -34.95 0.94
C ARG A 531 -9.64 -33.86 0.99
N GLN A 532 -9.90 -33.28 2.16
CA GLN A 532 -10.88 -32.21 2.29
C GLN A 532 -10.35 -30.93 1.66
N SER A 533 -9.09 -30.56 1.93
CA SER A 533 -8.43 -29.39 1.35
C SER A 533 -8.31 -29.51 -0.18
N GLU A 534 -8.12 -30.71 -0.72
CA GLU A 534 -8.16 -30.96 -2.18
C GLU A 534 -9.54 -30.70 -2.79
N GLN A 535 -10.62 -31.15 -2.13
CA GLN A 535 -11.98 -30.91 -2.58
C GLN A 535 -12.35 -29.42 -2.50
N GLU A 536 -11.92 -28.75 -1.43
CA GLU A 536 -12.10 -27.31 -1.27
C GLU A 536 -11.35 -26.52 -2.36
N LEU A 537 -10.11 -26.91 -2.68
CA LEU A 537 -9.33 -26.35 -3.79
C LEU A 537 -10.05 -26.50 -5.13
N GLN A 538 -10.54 -27.71 -5.45
CA GLN A 538 -11.30 -27.94 -6.69
C GLN A 538 -12.56 -27.06 -6.76
N GLY A 539 -13.29 -26.95 -5.65
CA GLY A 539 -14.46 -26.08 -5.56
C GLY A 539 -14.13 -24.59 -5.70
N ALA A 540 -12.99 -24.15 -5.16
CA ALA A 540 -12.52 -22.77 -5.29
C ALA A 540 -12.11 -22.45 -6.74
N LEU A 541 -11.38 -23.36 -7.41
CA LEU A 541 -11.00 -23.21 -8.83
C LEU A 541 -12.22 -23.19 -9.75
N ALA A 542 -13.21 -24.06 -9.50
CA ALA A 542 -14.46 -24.07 -10.25
C ALA A 542 -15.27 -22.78 -10.02
N PHE A 543 -15.32 -22.29 -8.77
CA PHE A 543 -15.96 -21.02 -8.45
C PHE A 543 -15.28 -19.85 -9.16
N TRP A 544 -13.95 -19.76 -9.10
CA TRP A 544 -13.18 -18.73 -9.79
C TRP A 544 -13.42 -18.77 -11.29
N SER A 545 -13.32 -19.95 -11.92
CA SER A 545 -13.51 -20.12 -13.37
C SER A 545 -14.91 -19.66 -13.83
N ALA A 546 -15.93 -19.85 -13.00
CA ALA A 546 -17.30 -19.44 -13.30
C ALA A 546 -17.55 -17.93 -13.13
N HIS A 547 -16.70 -17.21 -12.38
CA HIS A 547 -16.92 -15.80 -12.02
C HIS A 547 -15.76 -14.87 -12.41
N ALA A 548 -14.66 -15.39 -12.93
CA ALA A 548 -13.53 -14.61 -13.40
C ALA A 548 -13.98 -13.67 -14.55
N PRO A 549 -13.48 -12.43 -14.61
CA PRO A 549 -13.88 -11.49 -15.65
C PRO A 549 -13.59 -12.07 -17.03
N ALA A 550 -14.69 -12.34 -17.75
CA ALA A 550 -14.68 -12.92 -19.08
C ALA A 550 -13.99 -11.96 -20.05
N GLY A 551 -12.79 -12.33 -20.48
CA GLY A 551 -12.17 -11.82 -21.69
C GLY A 551 -12.04 -13.01 -22.63
N PRO A 552 -12.95 -13.23 -23.58
CA PRO A 552 -12.82 -14.33 -24.53
C PRO A 552 -11.49 -14.17 -25.30
N GLY A 553 -10.71 -15.26 -25.41
CA GLY A 553 -9.47 -15.30 -26.19
C GLY A 553 -8.22 -14.75 -25.49
N LEU A 554 -8.24 -14.53 -24.17
CA LEU A 554 -7.07 -14.10 -23.39
C LEU A 554 -6.62 -15.23 -22.47
N GLY A 555 -5.39 -15.71 -22.67
CA GLY A 555 -4.78 -16.76 -21.85
C GLY A 555 -4.21 -16.18 -20.55
N ARG A 556 -2.89 -16.07 -20.48
CA ARG A 556 -2.19 -15.55 -19.29
C ARG A 556 -2.48 -14.07 -19.06
N ARG A 557 -2.59 -13.66 -17.78
CA ARG A 557 -2.68 -12.25 -17.37
C ARG A 557 -1.58 -11.92 -16.35
N LEU A 558 -1.08 -10.69 -16.41
CA LEU A 558 -0.15 -10.09 -15.44
C LEU A 558 -0.76 -8.78 -14.98
N ARG A 559 -1.06 -8.66 -13.69
CA ARG A 559 -1.42 -7.39 -13.09
C ARG A 559 -0.20 -6.75 -12.43
N THR A 560 0.04 -5.48 -12.68
CA THR A 560 1.16 -4.75 -12.09
C THR A 560 0.82 -3.29 -11.83
N ALA A 561 1.47 -2.67 -10.83
CA ALA A 561 1.46 -1.23 -10.67
C ALA A 561 2.27 -0.53 -11.76
N VAL A 562 2.07 0.78 -11.95
CA VAL A 562 2.83 1.63 -12.87
C VAL A 562 4.02 2.24 -12.13
N ALA A 563 5.25 1.87 -12.51
CA ALA A 563 6.46 2.45 -11.94
C ALA A 563 6.75 3.84 -12.54
N GLY A 564 7.32 4.73 -11.71
CA GLY A 564 7.78 6.05 -12.17
C GLY A 564 6.66 7.06 -12.44
N LEU A 565 5.43 6.77 -12.00
CA LEU A 565 4.23 7.58 -12.25
C LEU A 565 4.36 9.04 -11.78
N LEU A 566 4.96 9.27 -10.61
CA LEU A 566 5.12 10.63 -10.06
C LEU A 566 6.22 11.45 -10.77
N TYR A 567 7.22 10.80 -11.35
CA TYR A 567 8.36 11.45 -12.00
C TYR A 567 8.09 11.86 -13.46
N ARG A 568 6.85 11.65 -13.95
CA ARG A 568 6.44 11.82 -15.34
C ARG A 568 5.19 12.71 -15.45
N PRO A 569 4.81 13.16 -16.67
CA PRO A 569 3.56 13.87 -16.90
C PRO A 569 2.30 13.10 -16.45
N GLY A 570 2.40 11.77 -16.27
CA GLY A 570 1.33 10.89 -15.80
C GLY A 570 0.64 11.33 -14.50
N ARG A 571 1.36 11.99 -13.57
CA ARG A 571 0.76 12.54 -12.34
C ARG A 571 -0.39 13.53 -12.58
N TYR A 572 -0.38 14.24 -13.71
CA TYR A 572 -1.42 15.22 -14.05
C TYR A 572 -2.66 14.62 -14.71
N CYS A 573 -2.61 13.34 -15.08
CA CYS A 573 -3.68 12.66 -15.83
C CYS A 573 -4.52 11.72 -14.97
N LEU A 574 -4.16 11.50 -13.70
CA LEU A 574 -4.85 10.59 -12.78
C LEU A 574 -6.35 10.87 -12.65
N ALA A 575 -6.76 12.14 -12.65
CA ALA A 575 -8.17 12.53 -12.54
C ALA A 575 -9.01 12.17 -13.78
N ARG A 576 -8.37 11.87 -14.91
CA ARG A 576 -9.03 11.52 -16.17
C ARG A 576 -8.88 10.03 -16.51
N LEU A 577 -8.00 9.32 -15.80
CA LEU A 577 -7.72 7.91 -16.00
C LEU A 577 -8.83 7.08 -15.34
N GLY A 578 -9.53 6.27 -16.13
CA GLY A 578 -10.60 5.40 -15.67
C GLY A 578 -10.16 3.93 -15.60
N VAL A 579 -10.74 3.18 -14.67
CA VAL A 579 -10.67 1.70 -14.72
C VAL A 579 -11.31 1.21 -16.02
N GLY A 580 -10.61 0.32 -16.72
CA GLY A 580 -10.97 -0.19 -18.05
C GLY A 580 -10.35 0.57 -19.21
N ASP A 581 -9.70 1.72 -18.97
CA ASP A 581 -9.05 2.49 -20.03
C ASP A 581 -7.93 1.66 -20.67
N ALA A 582 -7.94 1.59 -22.01
CA ALA A 582 -6.87 0.92 -22.74
C ALA A 582 -5.55 1.69 -22.60
N VAL A 583 -4.46 0.96 -22.37
CA VAL A 583 -3.09 1.52 -22.34
C VAL A 583 -2.22 0.81 -23.37
N ARG A 584 -1.29 1.56 -23.95
CA ARG A 584 -0.34 1.05 -24.93
C ARG A 584 0.98 0.72 -24.23
N LEU A 585 1.50 -0.47 -24.52
CA LEU A 585 2.82 -0.90 -24.07
C LEU A 585 3.82 -0.62 -25.20
N VAL A 586 4.87 0.13 -24.90
CA VAL A 586 5.91 0.53 -25.85
C VAL A 586 7.25 0.04 -25.36
N ARG A 587 7.95 -0.74 -26.20
CA ARG A 587 9.30 -1.21 -25.90
C ARG A 587 10.33 -0.09 -26.03
N GLU A 588 11.26 -0.03 -25.07
CA GLU A 588 12.43 0.85 -25.09
C GLU A 588 13.72 0.04 -24.82
N PRO A 589 14.22 -0.72 -25.80
CA PRO A 589 15.40 -1.57 -25.61
C PRO A 589 16.69 -0.78 -25.34
N ASP A 590 16.76 0.47 -25.81
CA ASP A 590 17.91 1.36 -25.66
C ASP A 590 17.84 2.24 -24.39
N ASN A 591 16.92 1.94 -23.48
CA ASN A 591 16.79 2.71 -22.25
C ASN A 591 18.06 2.53 -21.38
N PRO A 592 18.78 3.62 -21.03
CA PRO A 592 20.10 3.54 -20.40
C PRO A 592 20.06 2.97 -18.98
N HIS A 593 18.88 2.89 -18.37
CA HIS A 593 18.70 2.39 -17.01
C HIS A 593 18.14 0.96 -16.96
N ASP A 594 17.44 0.51 -17.99
CA ASP A 594 16.85 -0.83 -18.04
C ASP A 594 16.57 -1.26 -19.49
N PRO A 595 17.37 -2.17 -20.08
CA PRO A 595 17.15 -2.64 -21.45
C PRO A 595 15.85 -3.43 -21.65
N LEU A 596 15.16 -3.82 -20.57
CA LEU A 596 13.84 -4.45 -20.62
C LEU A 596 12.69 -3.45 -20.39
N ALA A 597 12.97 -2.15 -20.47
CA ALA A 597 11.97 -1.12 -20.25
C ALA A 597 10.77 -1.26 -21.20
N VAL A 598 9.59 -1.34 -20.60
CA VAL A 598 8.30 -1.26 -21.28
C VAL A 598 7.60 -0.03 -20.73
N ARG A 599 7.53 1.01 -21.56
CA ARG A 599 6.81 2.24 -21.27
C ARG A 599 5.30 2.01 -21.42
N ILE A 600 4.52 2.63 -20.56
CA ILE A 600 3.06 2.57 -20.54
C ILE A 600 2.54 3.95 -20.94
N ASP A 601 1.88 4.01 -22.09
CA ASP A 601 1.25 5.23 -22.62
C ASP A 601 -0.29 5.13 -22.52
N TRP A 602 -0.93 6.21 -22.09
CA TRP A 602 -2.38 6.40 -22.15
C TRP A 602 -2.68 7.60 -23.06
N GLY A 603 -3.24 7.32 -24.24
CA GLY A 603 -3.27 8.30 -25.34
C GLY A 603 -1.86 8.76 -25.69
N ASP A 604 -1.65 10.08 -25.70
CA ASP A 604 -0.34 10.72 -25.97
C ASP A 604 0.49 10.96 -24.70
N VAL A 605 0.01 10.49 -23.54
CA VAL A 605 0.67 10.72 -22.25
C VAL A 605 1.36 9.46 -21.76
N THR A 606 2.65 9.57 -21.47
CA THR A 606 3.39 8.52 -20.76
C THR A 606 3.00 8.51 -19.28
N LEU A 607 2.33 7.43 -18.86
CA LEU A 607 1.98 7.17 -17.46
C LEU A 607 3.20 6.75 -16.66
N GLY A 608 4.05 5.88 -17.21
CA GLY A 608 5.21 5.33 -16.51
C GLY A 608 5.72 4.07 -17.20
N TYR A 609 6.20 3.11 -16.42
CA TYR A 609 6.78 1.85 -16.92
C TYR A 609 6.21 0.63 -16.22
N ILE A 610 6.28 -0.53 -16.87
CA ILE A 610 6.14 -1.80 -16.17
C ILE A 610 7.33 -1.92 -15.18
N PRO A 611 7.09 -2.20 -13.89
CA PRO A 611 8.15 -2.34 -12.89
C PRO A 611 9.19 -3.38 -13.29
N ARG A 612 10.47 -3.08 -13.00
CA ARG A 612 11.63 -3.92 -13.36
C ARG A 612 11.50 -5.38 -12.93
N ARG A 613 10.80 -5.63 -11.82
CA ARG A 613 10.56 -6.96 -11.26
C ARG A 613 9.61 -7.83 -12.10
N VAL A 614 8.81 -7.24 -12.99
CA VAL A 614 7.78 -7.96 -13.76
C VAL A 614 7.74 -7.59 -15.26
N ASN A 615 8.63 -6.72 -15.74
CA ASN A 615 8.62 -6.25 -17.13
C ASN A 615 9.08 -7.29 -18.15
N ARG A 616 9.90 -8.26 -17.75
CA ARG A 616 10.55 -9.21 -18.66
C ARG A 616 9.59 -9.96 -19.57
N ASP A 617 8.53 -10.57 -19.04
CA ASP A 617 7.63 -11.36 -19.88
C ASP A 617 6.86 -10.50 -20.87
N VAL A 618 6.46 -9.31 -20.43
CA VAL A 618 5.82 -8.30 -21.28
C VAL A 618 6.79 -7.85 -22.37
N ALA A 619 8.03 -7.59 -21.97
CA ALA A 619 9.10 -7.16 -22.83
C ALA A 619 9.38 -8.22 -23.90
N ALA A 620 9.62 -9.48 -23.53
CA ALA A 620 9.90 -10.58 -24.44
C ALA A 620 8.73 -10.84 -25.41
N ALA A 621 7.50 -10.74 -24.92
CA ALA A 621 6.31 -10.89 -25.75
C ALA A 621 6.18 -9.75 -26.78
N LEU A 622 6.49 -8.51 -26.41
CA LEU A 622 6.52 -7.40 -27.36
C LEU A 622 7.63 -7.55 -28.42
N ASP A 623 8.82 -8.00 -28.04
CA ASP A 623 9.92 -8.27 -28.98
C ASP A 623 9.58 -9.41 -29.95
N ALA A 624 8.86 -10.42 -29.47
CA ALA A 624 8.36 -11.53 -30.28
C ALA A 624 7.12 -11.16 -31.12
N GLY A 625 6.65 -9.91 -31.07
CA GLY A 625 5.48 -9.45 -31.82
C GLY A 625 4.14 -10.00 -31.31
N VAL A 626 4.08 -10.50 -30.08
CA VAL A 626 2.84 -11.00 -29.47
C VAL A 626 1.87 -9.83 -29.24
N PRO A 627 0.61 -9.92 -29.67
CA PRO A 627 -0.37 -8.84 -29.54
C PRO A 627 -0.94 -8.77 -28.12
N LEU A 628 -0.14 -8.26 -27.19
CA LEU A 628 -0.58 -8.03 -25.80
C LEU A 628 -1.69 -6.99 -25.75
N ARG A 629 -2.67 -7.21 -24.87
CA ARG A 629 -3.66 -6.20 -24.51
C ARG A 629 -3.34 -5.68 -23.12
N ALA A 630 -3.48 -4.38 -22.91
CA ALA A 630 -3.33 -3.82 -21.57
C ALA A 630 -4.39 -2.75 -21.30
N TRP A 631 -4.84 -2.70 -20.06
CA TRP A 631 -5.81 -1.72 -19.59
C TRP A 631 -5.56 -1.35 -18.14
N VAL A 632 -6.03 -0.18 -17.74
CA VAL A 632 -6.05 0.28 -16.37
C VAL A 632 -7.01 -0.60 -15.57
N ASP A 633 -6.50 -1.23 -14.54
CA ASP A 633 -7.28 -2.10 -13.65
C ASP A 633 -7.72 -1.37 -12.38
N ASP A 634 -6.90 -0.45 -11.87
CA ASP A 634 -7.23 0.33 -10.69
C ASP A 634 -6.54 1.71 -10.72
N VAL A 635 -7.22 2.70 -10.16
CA VAL A 635 -6.72 4.06 -9.94
C VAL A 635 -7.16 4.50 -8.55
N ASP A 636 -6.21 4.48 -7.61
CA ASP A 636 -6.43 4.87 -6.23
C ASP A 636 -5.29 5.80 -5.72
N PRO A 637 -5.46 7.13 -5.85
CA PRO A 637 -4.50 8.11 -5.35
C PRO A 637 -4.32 8.13 -3.83
N SER A 638 -5.10 7.33 -3.08
CA SER A 638 -4.95 7.19 -1.63
C SER A 638 -3.91 6.14 -1.21
N LEU A 639 -3.44 5.31 -2.14
CA LEU A 639 -2.37 4.34 -1.91
C LEU A 639 -1.00 5.03 -1.99
N PRO A 640 0.11 4.38 -1.59
CA PRO A 640 1.44 4.89 -1.87
C PRO A 640 1.65 5.15 -3.36
N ALA A 641 2.51 6.12 -3.68
CA ALA A 641 2.82 6.58 -5.04
C ALA A 641 3.02 5.46 -6.08
N HIS A 642 3.70 4.39 -5.67
CA HIS A 642 4.05 3.25 -6.52
C HIS A 642 2.89 2.26 -6.73
N GLU A 643 1.73 2.49 -6.10
CA GLU A 643 0.50 1.70 -6.23
C GLU A 643 -0.70 2.51 -6.74
N HIS A 644 -0.56 3.83 -6.94
CA HIS A 644 -1.66 4.71 -7.39
C HIS A 644 -2.41 4.20 -8.62
N VAL A 645 -1.69 3.60 -9.57
CA VAL A 645 -2.27 3.04 -10.79
C VAL A 645 -1.78 1.62 -10.95
N ALA A 646 -2.71 0.72 -11.21
CA ALA A 646 -2.43 -0.63 -11.64
C ALA A 646 -3.03 -0.89 -13.01
N ILE A 647 -2.32 -1.71 -13.79
CA ILE A 647 -2.75 -2.18 -15.10
C ILE A 647 -2.76 -3.70 -15.13
N VAL A 648 -3.57 -4.26 -16.01
CA VAL A 648 -3.48 -5.66 -16.42
C VAL A 648 -2.87 -5.72 -17.81
N VAL A 649 -1.93 -6.62 -18.01
CA VAL A 649 -1.38 -7.04 -19.30
C VAL A 649 -1.86 -8.47 -19.56
N ALA A 650 -2.50 -8.70 -20.70
CA ALA A 650 -3.06 -9.99 -21.07
C ALA A 650 -2.45 -10.49 -22.38
N TRP A 651 -2.09 -11.77 -22.39
CA TRP A 651 -1.63 -12.49 -23.57
C TRP A 651 -2.82 -13.07 -24.33
N PRO A 652 -2.72 -13.20 -25.66
CA PRO A 652 -3.67 -13.99 -26.42
C PRO A 652 -3.66 -15.45 -25.95
N GLU A 653 -4.79 -16.12 -26.05
CA GLU A 653 -4.92 -17.55 -25.73
C GLU A 653 -4.00 -18.38 -26.64
N SER A 654 -3.23 -19.30 -26.06
CA SER A 654 -2.31 -20.16 -26.81
C SER A 654 -3.12 -21.17 -27.62
N THR A 655 -3.17 -21.00 -28.95
CA THR A 655 -3.64 -22.04 -29.87
C THR A 655 -2.57 -23.12 -30.01
N ALA A 656 -2.34 -23.91 -28.97
CA ALA A 656 -1.40 -25.02 -29.00
C ALA A 656 -2.04 -26.31 -28.49
N ARG A 657 -2.85 -26.96 -29.37
CA ARG A 657 -2.88 -28.40 -29.65
C ARG A 657 -3.99 -28.75 -30.66
N GLU A 658 -3.89 -28.25 -31.89
CA GLU A 658 -4.44 -28.92 -33.08
C GLU A 658 -3.27 -29.47 -33.90
N GLY A 659 -2.63 -30.50 -33.37
CA GLY A 659 -1.44 -31.10 -34.00
C GLY A 659 -1.19 -32.56 -33.59
N ALA A 660 -2.14 -33.19 -32.90
CA ALA A 660 -2.13 -34.63 -32.64
C ALA A 660 -3.45 -35.20 -33.14
N SER A 661 -3.52 -35.41 -34.47
CA SER A 661 -4.56 -36.20 -35.10
C SER A 661 -4.48 -37.64 -34.56
N SER A 662 -5.18 -37.89 -33.45
CA SER A 662 -5.60 -39.23 -33.10
C SER A 662 -6.87 -39.48 -33.90
N ARG A 663 -6.76 -40.31 -34.94
CA ARG A 663 -7.93 -40.94 -35.59
C ARG A 663 -8.74 -41.66 -34.50
N VAL A 664 -9.72 -40.99 -33.93
CA VAL A 664 -10.84 -41.62 -33.27
C VAL A 664 -11.87 -41.84 -34.36
N THR A 665 -11.90 -43.07 -34.87
CA THR A 665 -13.01 -43.55 -35.69
C THR A 665 -14.26 -43.53 -34.81
N VAL A 666 -15.06 -42.48 -34.93
CA VAL A 666 -16.40 -42.45 -34.33
C VAL A 666 -17.24 -43.44 -35.13
N HIS A 667 -17.48 -44.62 -34.57
CA HIS A 667 -18.57 -45.47 -35.02
C HIS A 667 -19.88 -44.69 -34.87
N ALA A 668 -20.50 -44.38 -36.02
CA ALA A 668 -21.82 -43.78 -36.07
C ALA A 668 -22.85 -44.65 -35.33
N PRO A 669 -23.76 -44.06 -34.53
CA PRO A 669 -24.89 -44.80 -34.00
C PRO A 669 -25.83 -45.13 -35.15
N ALA A 670 -26.20 -46.42 -35.26
CA ALA A 670 -27.13 -46.94 -36.25
C ALA A 670 -28.41 -46.10 -36.30
N GLY A 671 -28.66 -45.49 -37.47
CA GLY A 671 -29.89 -44.77 -37.76
C GLY A 671 -31.09 -45.70 -37.67
N ARG A 672 -32.10 -45.26 -36.92
CA ARG A 672 -33.44 -45.84 -36.96
C ARG A 672 -33.97 -45.72 -38.38
N THR A 673 -34.28 -46.85 -38.98
CA THR A 673 -34.95 -47.00 -40.27
C THR A 673 -36.32 -46.34 -40.23
N ALA A 674 -36.59 -45.46 -41.20
CA ALA A 674 -37.91 -44.95 -41.49
C ALA A 674 -38.79 -46.06 -42.10
N PRO A 675 -40.12 -46.07 -41.87
CA PRO A 675 -41.00 -47.10 -42.42
C PRO A 675 -41.27 -46.84 -43.91
N SER A 676 -41.17 -47.91 -44.71
CA SER A 676 -41.50 -47.95 -46.15
C SER A 676 -42.98 -47.67 -46.43
N PRO A 677 -43.33 -47.14 -47.62
CA PRO A 677 -44.68 -46.76 -47.96
C PRO A 677 -45.55 -47.97 -48.29
N VAL A 678 -46.78 -47.95 -47.79
CA VAL A 678 -47.84 -48.90 -48.11
C VAL A 678 -48.42 -48.56 -49.48
N VAL A 679 -48.41 -49.52 -50.41
CA VAL A 679 -49.20 -49.50 -51.66
C VAL A 679 -50.21 -50.65 -51.56
N PRO A 680 -51.49 -50.43 -51.93
CA PRO A 680 -52.58 -51.33 -51.57
C PRO A 680 -52.70 -52.51 -52.54
N ASN A 681 -53.04 -53.67 -52.01
CA ASN A 681 -53.64 -54.75 -52.78
C ASN A 681 -55.15 -54.78 -52.51
N SER A 682 -55.92 -54.81 -53.58
CA SER A 682 -57.29 -55.34 -53.66
C SER A 682 -57.33 -56.27 -54.88
N PRO A 683 -58.24 -57.26 -54.97
CA PRO A 683 -59.15 -57.80 -53.95
C PRO A 683 -58.66 -59.12 -53.32
#